data_AF-A0A948SQD3-F1
#
_entry.id   AF-A0A948SQD3-F1
#
_cell.length_a   1.000
_cell.length_b   1.000
_cell.length_c   1.000
_cell.angle_alpha   90.00
_cell.angle_beta   90.00
_cell.angle_gamma   90.00
#
_symmetry.space_group_name_H-M   'P 1'
#
loop_
_entity.id
_entity.type
_entity.pdbx_description
1 polymer ?
#
loop_
_entity_poly.entity_id
_entity_poly.type
_entity_poly.pdbx_seq_one_letter_code
_entity_poly.pdbx_strand_id
1 'polypeptide(L)'
;MAWPCQPVKAPATRARAAPAASAADSDRRTRHRPSGCGAARIASGSGARRRGSAGPTAGTAGTSPPAASRAGGAITARAGGALCHASAAVARVTVILRSMPRADPEGTARSLGVGPPPGPWRTVGIAVRSLLGCAAAVLVAWAFWRVGARELGRLFAADPRTELVVLHWSGEGGPEEDEIVERSLRDFEAANPGLRVTRINPGDAGSFYTKLQTMMAAGEPPDVFYVGNERIPSFASLGLLEPLDRFVEADAESGAPGTLRLGDFWPQVVDAFRFDGSNAGRGTLWGIPKDFTTVGFYWNKDVFRRAGVPAPKPDWTWDDFIETARAIGRATGPDGERYVGAEFVTWPAMVRAYLFTEGCDAVGPGGWDDLRLSGPKAMAALERLRAWRHDEENALTSGRSKLATGSAVFATGKVGMAGPFGRWVVPEYRRIRDFDWDFAPLPRGSERANIILTVSWSISSQSAHKPEAWKLVRWLTNEEGQKAQARLGLAIPSNRRAAESDAFVDAAKPDNDRGYLDAVAASRVIDWPANPKFEQLLGSNLDEGLKTGNKPLTQAVGDFESLWKAERASPLGRGGFPPVPWGAIMAVAAGVAACGAAWVGWARRRRPLPPGEAREERVGYLMASPWLVGFAVFMAFPVFLSLVLSFTGWRGLSTLGEARWVGWGNYAQLLAEDPRFWASVRVTLHYVLVAVPLGQGLALAAAVLMHRKVRGIPFFRAAWYLPSVLAGVGVAVLWRWVFDSDAGLMNQLLGAAIGAADWALSLAGIGPTGLAPPHWFGRDAATWGVPAFAIMNAWFVGGSMMIYLAGLQGIPDELGEAAQVDGIGRVRRFTSITLPMLGPVILFNVLMAVIGSFQVFTQAFIMTGGEPGDSTRFYVLYLFNQGFEYYEMGYASAMAWLLLLAVLAVTVAILRSSARHVYYEALRK
;
A
#
# COMPACT_ATOMS: atom_id res chain seq x y z
N MET A 1 -26.10 -14.13 -10.34
CA MET A 1 -26.48 -15.36 -11.08
C MET A 1 -25.23 -16.21 -11.19
N ALA A 2 -24.97 -17.05 -10.19
CA ALA A 2 -25.65 -18.32 -9.90
C ALA A 2 -25.04 -19.44 -10.75
N TRP A 3 -24.17 -20.22 -10.13
CA TRP A 3 -24.07 -21.63 -10.47
C TRP A 3 -25.35 -22.32 -9.97
N PRO A 4 -25.95 -23.23 -10.74
CA PRO A 4 -27.31 -23.67 -10.49
C PRO A 4 -27.38 -24.76 -9.41
N CYS A 5 -28.40 -24.65 -8.57
CA CYS A 5 -28.95 -25.74 -7.77
C CYS A 5 -29.20 -26.96 -8.65
N GLN A 6 -28.75 -28.13 -8.19
CA GLN A 6 -29.25 -29.40 -8.70
C GLN A 6 -30.67 -29.65 -8.16
N PRO A 7 -31.61 -30.12 -9.00
CA PRO A 7 -32.95 -30.49 -8.56
C PRO A 7 -33.00 -31.92 -8.04
N VAL A 8 -33.70 -32.07 -6.92
CA VAL A 8 -34.27 -33.33 -6.42
C VAL A 8 -35.35 -33.82 -7.39
N LYS A 9 -35.29 -35.10 -7.79
CA LYS A 9 -36.42 -35.89 -8.28
C LYS A 9 -36.35 -37.30 -7.69
N ALA A 10 -37.31 -37.61 -6.81
CA ALA A 10 -37.88 -38.96 -6.62
C ALA A 10 -39.02 -39.15 -7.65
N PRO A 11 -39.80 -40.27 -7.74
CA PRO A 11 -39.79 -41.54 -6.98
C PRO A 11 -40.01 -42.84 -7.82
N ALA A 12 -39.86 -44.03 -7.21
CA ALA A 12 -40.59 -45.30 -7.50
C ALA A 12 -40.11 -46.39 -6.51
N THR A 13 -40.77 -46.64 -5.38
CA THR A 13 -41.88 -47.58 -5.09
C THR A 13 -41.49 -49.04 -4.76
N ARG A 14 -41.90 -49.43 -3.53
CA ARG A 14 -42.20 -50.80 -2.98
C ARG A 14 -40.98 -51.68 -2.63
N ALA A 15 -40.89 -52.36 -1.48
CA ALA A 15 -41.89 -52.79 -0.49
C ALA A 15 -41.25 -53.15 0.87
N ARG A 16 -42.06 -53.05 1.95
CA ARG A 16 -42.17 -53.92 3.18
C ARG A 16 -40.88 -54.23 3.99
N ALA A 17 -40.83 -54.25 5.32
CA ALA A 17 -41.80 -54.19 6.41
C ALA A 17 -41.09 -53.75 7.71
N ALA A 18 -41.89 -53.32 8.68
CA ALA A 18 -41.56 -52.88 10.05
C ALA A 18 -41.28 -54.09 11.01
N PRO A 19 -41.24 -53.92 12.36
CA PRO A 19 -40.39 -53.09 13.22
C PRO A 19 -39.89 -53.87 14.49
N ALA A 20 -39.48 -53.13 15.53
CA ALA A 20 -39.34 -53.47 16.97
C ALA A 20 -37.88 -53.69 17.44
N ALA A 21 -37.29 -52.77 18.21
CA ALA A 21 -37.52 -52.40 19.63
C ALA A 21 -36.77 -53.33 20.61
N SER A 22 -35.80 -52.78 21.34
CA SER A 22 -35.85 -52.66 22.81
C SER A 22 -34.48 -52.21 23.35
N ALA A 23 -34.52 -51.18 24.20
CA ALA A 23 -33.46 -50.82 25.12
C ALA A 23 -33.32 -51.85 26.25
N ALA A 24 -32.09 -52.04 26.76
CA ALA A 24 -31.78 -52.19 28.19
C ALA A 24 -30.28 -52.51 28.37
N ASP A 25 -29.53 -51.50 28.80
CA ASP A 25 -28.70 -51.47 30.01
C ASP A 25 -28.29 -52.81 30.68
N SER A 26 -26.98 -53.05 30.85
CA SER A 26 -26.39 -53.37 32.17
C SER A 26 -24.86 -53.61 32.13
N ASP A 27 -24.26 -53.02 33.15
CA ASP A 27 -22.91 -52.97 33.69
C ASP A 27 -22.06 -54.28 33.83
N ARG A 28 -20.73 -54.06 33.89
CA ARG A 28 -19.66 -54.77 34.65
C ARG A 28 -19.17 -56.22 34.37
N ARG A 29 -17.89 -56.23 33.94
CA ARG A 29 -16.68 -56.90 34.53
C ARG A 29 -16.44 -58.42 34.41
N THR A 30 -15.17 -58.71 34.03
CA THR A 30 -14.31 -59.91 34.21
C THR A 30 -14.55 -61.09 33.26
N ARG A 31 -13.57 -61.79 32.64
CA ARG A 31 -12.12 -62.03 32.89
C ARG A 31 -11.44 -62.57 31.60
N HIS A 32 -10.20 -62.14 31.37
CA HIS A 32 -8.98 -62.79 30.81
C HIS A 32 -8.95 -63.99 29.82
N ARG A 33 -8.18 -63.78 28.73
CA ARG A 33 -7.04 -64.55 28.13
C ARG A 33 -7.28 -66.01 27.64
N PRO A 34 -6.58 -66.48 26.57
CA PRO A 34 -5.11 -66.65 26.49
C PRO A 34 -4.55 -66.20 25.11
N SER A 35 -3.28 -66.20 24.72
CA SER A 35 -1.96 -66.58 25.23
C SER A 35 -0.97 -66.03 24.19
N GLY A 36 0.10 -65.36 24.62
CA GLY A 36 1.27 -65.09 23.81
C GLY A 36 2.50 -65.45 24.63
N CYS A 37 3.34 -66.33 24.09
CA CYS A 37 4.63 -66.68 24.65
C CYS A 37 5.69 -66.26 23.63
N GLY A 38 6.65 -65.45 24.07
CA GLY A 38 7.80 -65.08 23.26
C GLY A 38 8.86 -64.45 24.16
N ALA A 39 9.94 -65.19 24.41
CA ALA A 39 11.17 -64.64 24.96
C ALA A 39 12.39 -65.46 24.51
N ALA A 40 13.46 -64.71 24.26
CA ALA A 40 14.89 -65.06 24.39
C ALA A 40 15.64 -65.69 23.19
N ARG A 41 16.49 -64.84 22.58
CA ARG A 41 17.98 -64.82 22.64
C ARG A 41 18.80 -66.07 22.19
N ILE A 42 19.85 -65.75 21.39
CA ILE A 42 21.22 -66.35 21.29
C ILE A 42 21.58 -67.15 20.01
N ALA A 43 22.56 -66.58 19.30
CA ALA A 43 23.74 -67.10 18.58
C ALA A 43 23.68 -68.16 17.45
N SER A 44 24.51 -67.86 16.43
CA SER A 44 25.54 -68.71 15.78
C SER A 44 25.32 -69.18 14.33
N GLY A 45 26.44 -69.18 13.57
CA GLY A 45 26.73 -70.02 12.40
C GLY A 45 26.30 -69.45 11.03
N SER A 46 27.16 -68.83 10.21
CA SER A 46 28.23 -69.41 9.34
C SER A 46 27.74 -70.17 8.10
N GLY A 47 28.24 -69.77 6.92
CA GLY A 47 28.29 -70.58 5.69
C GLY A 47 27.73 -69.84 4.47
N ALA A 48 28.58 -69.27 3.60
CA ALA A 48 29.05 -69.85 2.32
C ALA A 48 27.97 -69.76 1.19
N ARG A 49 28.22 -69.44 -0.08
CA ARG A 49 29.41 -69.21 -0.93
C ARG A 49 28.92 -68.62 -2.27
N ARG A 50 29.80 -67.84 -2.92
CA ARG A 50 30.11 -67.74 -4.38
C ARG A 50 29.10 -67.17 -5.41
N ARG A 51 29.61 -66.08 -6.03
CA ARG A 51 29.81 -65.79 -7.48
C ARG A 51 28.65 -66.01 -8.48
N GLY A 52 28.37 -64.97 -9.26
CA GLY A 52 27.78 -65.11 -10.60
C GLY A 52 27.28 -63.80 -11.19
N SER A 53 28.05 -63.23 -12.11
CA SER A 53 27.72 -62.11 -12.99
C SER A 53 26.63 -62.46 -14.01
N ALA A 54 25.68 -61.55 -14.26
CA ALA A 54 25.07 -61.20 -15.56
C ALA A 54 23.78 -60.39 -15.32
N GLY A 55 23.62 -59.22 -15.96
CA GLY A 55 22.30 -58.57 -16.11
C GLY A 55 21.56 -59.13 -17.33
N PRO A 56 20.52 -58.45 -17.86
CA PRO A 56 19.53 -57.55 -17.26
C PRO A 56 18.08 -58.08 -17.48
N THR A 57 17.06 -57.45 -16.87
CA THR A 57 15.71 -57.13 -17.45
C THR A 57 14.59 -57.09 -16.40
N ALA A 58 13.60 -56.22 -16.69
CA ALA A 58 12.23 -56.16 -16.18
C ALA A 58 12.00 -55.71 -14.73
N GLY A 59 11.13 -54.70 -14.59
CA GLY A 59 10.76 -54.09 -13.32
C GLY A 59 9.42 -54.57 -12.77
N THR A 60 9.14 -54.21 -11.51
CA THR A 60 7.85 -53.71 -10.99
C THR A 60 7.92 -53.55 -9.46
N ALA A 61 7.53 -52.35 -9.01
CA ALA A 61 6.70 -51.99 -7.85
C ALA A 61 6.99 -52.48 -6.40
N GLY A 62 7.04 -51.48 -5.49
CA GLY A 62 6.46 -51.49 -4.13
C GLY A 62 7.47 -51.56 -2.98
N THR A 63 7.42 -50.81 -1.87
CA THR A 63 6.44 -49.86 -1.30
C THR A 63 7.06 -49.17 -0.06
N SER A 64 6.80 -47.85 0.06
CA SER A 64 6.59 -46.90 1.20
C SER A 64 6.70 -47.34 2.68
N PRO A 65 6.91 -46.44 3.71
CA PRO A 65 6.00 -45.31 4.10
C PRO A 65 6.70 -44.08 4.80
N PRO A 66 6.02 -43.08 5.44
CA PRO A 66 4.62 -42.62 5.41
C PRO A 66 4.46 -41.10 5.04
N ALA A 67 3.21 -40.61 5.09
CA ALA A 67 2.67 -39.43 4.43
C ALA A 67 2.50 -38.16 5.30
N ALA A 68 2.63 -36.98 4.67
CA ALA A 68 1.98 -35.73 5.07
C ALA A 68 1.59 -34.87 3.83
N SER A 69 0.30 -34.49 3.83
CA SER A 69 -0.55 -33.64 2.97
C SER A 69 -0.12 -33.11 1.60
N ARG A 70 -0.87 -33.56 0.58
CA ARG A 70 -1.03 -33.05 -0.78
C ARG A 70 -1.93 -31.79 -0.81
N ALA A 71 -1.45 -30.69 -1.39
CA ALA A 71 -2.31 -29.68 -2.04
C ALA A 71 -1.58 -28.79 -3.10
N GLY A 72 -0.24 -28.70 -3.10
CA GLY A 72 0.50 -27.81 -4.01
C GLY A 72 1.04 -28.41 -5.32
N GLY A 73 1.03 -29.74 -5.49
CA GLY A 73 1.79 -30.41 -6.55
C GLY A 73 1.09 -30.62 -7.91
N ALA A 74 -0.22 -30.40 -8.01
CA ALA A 74 -0.98 -30.73 -9.22
C ALA A 74 -0.94 -29.64 -10.31
N ILE A 75 -0.54 -28.42 -9.97
CA ILE A 75 -0.52 -27.29 -10.92
C ILE A 75 0.84 -27.18 -11.64
N THR A 76 1.94 -27.54 -10.96
CA THR A 76 3.30 -27.47 -11.52
C THR A 76 3.62 -28.60 -12.50
N ALA A 77 3.10 -29.82 -12.28
CA ALA A 77 3.30 -30.94 -13.21
C ALA A 77 2.56 -30.77 -14.56
N ARG A 78 1.41 -30.06 -14.56
CA ARG A 78 0.63 -29.79 -15.78
C ARG A 78 1.21 -28.64 -16.62
N ALA A 79 1.90 -27.69 -16.00
CA ALA A 79 2.62 -26.63 -16.70
C ALA A 79 3.93 -27.13 -17.34
N GLY A 80 4.66 -28.03 -16.68
CA GLY A 80 5.90 -28.62 -17.21
C GLY A 80 5.69 -29.48 -18.46
N GLY A 81 4.57 -30.23 -18.53
CA GLY A 81 4.21 -31.02 -19.72
C GLY A 81 3.86 -30.17 -20.95
N ALA A 82 3.21 -29.02 -20.75
CA ALA A 82 2.83 -28.11 -21.83
C ALA A 82 4.06 -27.40 -22.45
N LEU A 83 5.05 -27.05 -21.62
CA LEU A 83 6.31 -26.42 -22.07
C LEU A 83 7.22 -27.39 -22.84
N CYS A 84 7.26 -28.68 -22.47
CA CYS A 84 8.02 -29.70 -23.20
C CYS A 84 7.41 -30.02 -24.58
N HIS A 85 6.09 -30.05 -24.71
CA HIS A 85 5.41 -30.25 -26.00
C HIS A 85 5.56 -29.05 -26.95
N ALA A 86 5.63 -27.82 -26.41
CA ALA A 86 5.90 -26.62 -27.21
C ALA A 86 7.32 -26.60 -27.79
N SER A 87 8.34 -27.03 -27.03
CA SER A 87 9.73 -27.13 -27.53
C SER A 87 9.90 -28.20 -28.63
N ALA A 88 9.22 -29.34 -28.51
CA ALA A 88 9.26 -30.40 -29.53
C ALA A 88 8.55 -29.99 -30.84
N ALA A 89 7.51 -29.16 -30.75
CA ALA A 89 6.82 -28.61 -31.93
C ALA A 89 7.69 -27.58 -32.68
N VAL A 90 8.44 -26.73 -31.97
CA VAL A 90 9.34 -25.74 -32.58
C VAL A 90 10.57 -26.39 -33.24
N ALA A 91 11.09 -27.48 -32.66
CA ALA A 91 12.19 -28.24 -33.25
C ALA A 91 11.80 -28.93 -34.58
N ARG A 92 10.57 -29.47 -34.69
CA ARG A 92 10.08 -30.10 -35.94
C ARG A 92 9.82 -29.10 -37.07
N VAL A 93 9.40 -27.88 -36.75
CA VAL A 93 9.22 -26.80 -37.76
C VAL A 93 10.57 -26.32 -38.32
N THR A 94 11.63 -26.36 -37.52
CA THR A 94 12.97 -25.93 -37.93
C THR A 94 13.66 -26.91 -38.89
N VAL A 95 13.34 -28.21 -38.79
CA VAL A 95 13.87 -29.25 -39.70
C VAL A 95 13.18 -29.20 -41.07
N ILE A 96 11.89 -28.87 -41.13
CA ILE A 96 11.13 -28.75 -42.39
C ILE A 96 11.51 -27.49 -43.18
N LEU A 97 11.94 -26.42 -42.51
CA LEU A 97 12.42 -25.19 -43.16
C LEU A 97 13.81 -25.33 -43.81
N ARG A 98 14.51 -26.44 -43.59
CA ARG A 98 15.87 -26.68 -44.12
C ARG A 98 15.91 -27.47 -45.43
N SER A 99 14.76 -27.99 -45.89
CA SER A 99 14.66 -28.89 -47.04
C SER A 99 13.95 -28.29 -48.27
N MET A 100 13.85 -26.96 -48.39
CA MET A 100 13.23 -26.33 -49.56
C MET A 100 14.28 -25.77 -50.54
N PRO A 101 14.08 -25.91 -51.88
CA PRO A 101 15.01 -25.39 -52.86
C PRO A 101 14.98 -23.86 -52.89
N ARG A 102 16.16 -23.24 -53.04
CA ARG A 102 16.29 -21.81 -53.34
C ARG A 102 15.84 -21.56 -54.79
N ALA A 103 14.92 -20.63 -54.99
CA ALA A 103 14.60 -20.08 -56.30
C ALA A 103 15.14 -18.66 -56.41
N ASP A 104 15.84 -18.42 -57.52
CA ASP A 104 16.49 -17.18 -57.97
C ASP A 104 15.47 -16.04 -58.21
N PRO A 105 15.83 -14.75 -58.04
CA PRO A 105 14.88 -13.66 -58.23
C PRO A 105 15.21 -12.83 -59.47
N GLU A 106 14.98 -13.33 -60.68
CA GLU A 106 14.86 -12.45 -61.86
C GLU A 106 13.84 -13.00 -62.86
N GLY A 107 12.97 -12.11 -63.35
CA GLY A 107 12.22 -12.31 -64.59
C GLY A 107 10.69 -12.33 -64.48
N THR A 108 10.09 -11.23 -64.94
CA THR A 108 8.78 -11.17 -65.64
C THR A 108 7.49 -11.56 -64.89
N ALA A 109 6.69 -10.54 -64.53
CA ALA A 109 5.44 -10.21 -65.24
C ALA A 109 4.57 -9.24 -64.41
N ARG A 110 4.53 -7.98 -64.85
CA ARG A 110 3.39 -7.09 -64.61
C ARG A 110 2.24 -7.57 -65.49
N SER A 111 1.13 -8.00 -64.91
CA SER A 111 -0.25 -7.69 -65.34
C SER A 111 -1.24 -8.55 -64.54
N LEU A 112 -2.39 -7.95 -64.21
CA LEU A 112 -3.55 -8.48 -63.46
C LEU A 112 -3.46 -8.35 -61.92
N GLY A 113 -4.14 -7.33 -61.41
CA GLY A 113 -4.26 -6.98 -60.00
C GLY A 113 -5.14 -7.94 -59.20
N VAL A 114 -4.62 -9.13 -58.88
CA VAL A 114 -5.08 -9.96 -57.77
C VAL A 114 -3.84 -10.51 -57.08
N GLY A 115 -3.48 -9.93 -55.94
CA GLY A 115 -2.44 -10.50 -55.08
C GLY A 115 -2.83 -11.92 -54.63
N PRO A 116 -1.87 -12.82 -54.41
CA PRO A 116 -2.18 -14.19 -54.00
C PRO A 116 -3.01 -14.18 -52.71
N PRO A 117 -3.97 -15.12 -52.55
CA PRO A 117 -4.80 -15.18 -51.36
C PRO A 117 -3.90 -15.27 -50.12
N PRO A 118 -4.28 -14.61 -49.01
CA PRO A 118 -3.49 -14.67 -47.78
C PRO A 118 -3.27 -16.14 -47.42
N GLY A 119 -2.00 -16.54 -47.25
CA GLY A 119 -1.65 -17.89 -46.87
C GLY A 119 -2.42 -18.34 -45.62
N PRO A 120 -2.67 -19.64 -45.44
CA PRO A 120 -3.60 -20.17 -44.43
C PRO A 120 -3.36 -19.62 -43.01
N TRP A 121 -2.11 -19.36 -42.66
CA TRP A 121 -1.69 -18.80 -41.38
C TRP A 121 -2.12 -17.34 -41.14
N ARG A 122 -2.25 -16.53 -42.20
CA ARG A 122 -2.70 -15.13 -42.12
C ARG A 122 -4.22 -15.07 -41.94
N THR A 123 -4.95 -15.98 -42.58
CA THR A 123 -6.40 -16.16 -42.43
C THR A 123 -6.76 -16.67 -41.03
N VAL A 124 -6.00 -17.64 -40.50
CA VAL A 124 -6.12 -18.09 -39.10
C VAL A 124 -5.83 -16.95 -38.12
N GLY A 125 -4.79 -16.14 -38.37
CA GLY A 125 -4.47 -14.98 -37.54
C GLY A 125 -5.57 -13.91 -37.51
N ILE A 126 -6.23 -13.66 -38.65
CA ILE A 126 -7.40 -12.75 -38.74
C ILE A 126 -8.59 -13.35 -37.98
N ALA A 127 -8.90 -14.63 -38.21
CA ALA A 127 -10.00 -15.32 -37.54
C ALA A 127 -9.84 -15.32 -36.01
N VAL A 128 -8.65 -15.60 -35.49
CA VAL A 128 -8.35 -15.56 -34.06
C VAL A 128 -8.50 -14.15 -33.48
N ARG A 129 -8.01 -13.12 -34.18
CA ARG A 129 -8.18 -11.72 -33.74
C ARG A 129 -9.64 -11.28 -33.75
N SER A 130 -10.41 -11.65 -34.77
CA SER A 130 -11.84 -11.37 -34.85
C SER A 130 -12.62 -12.09 -33.75
N LEU A 131 -12.29 -13.35 -33.47
CA LEU A 131 -12.87 -14.11 -32.35
C LEU A 131 -12.55 -13.46 -31.00
N LEU A 132 -11.29 -13.07 -30.76
CA LEU A 132 -10.89 -12.37 -29.54
C LEU A 132 -11.59 -11.00 -29.44
N GLY A 133 -11.73 -10.27 -30.55
CA GLY A 133 -12.46 -9.00 -30.60
C GLY A 133 -13.95 -9.15 -30.28
N CYS A 134 -14.61 -10.15 -30.86
CA CYS A 134 -16.01 -10.47 -30.56
C CYS A 134 -16.20 -10.94 -29.11
N ALA A 135 -15.33 -11.81 -28.61
CA ALA A 135 -15.36 -12.27 -27.23
C ALA A 135 -15.17 -11.10 -26.24
N ALA A 136 -14.24 -10.19 -26.52
CA ALA A 136 -14.06 -8.97 -25.73
C ALA A 136 -15.30 -8.08 -25.76
N ALA A 137 -15.90 -7.84 -26.92
CA ALA A 137 -17.12 -7.04 -27.04
C ALA A 137 -18.30 -7.65 -26.26
N VAL A 138 -18.49 -8.97 -26.35
CA VAL A 138 -19.52 -9.70 -25.59
C VAL A 138 -19.23 -9.62 -24.09
N LEU A 139 -17.99 -9.79 -23.65
CA LEU A 139 -17.61 -9.66 -22.24
C LEU A 139 -17.87 -8.25 -21.71
N VAL A 140 -17.53 -7.21 -22.47
CA VAL A 140 -17.78 -5.81 -22.10
C VAL A 140 -19.29 -5.55 -22.02
N ALA A 141 -20.05 -5.91 -23.06
CA ALA A 141 -21.50 -5.73 -23.06
C ALA A 141 -22.18 -6.51 -21.92
N TRP A 142 -21.74 -7.74 -21.66
CA TRP A 142 -22.23 -8.56 -20.56
C TRP A 142 -21.88 -7.95 -19.20
N ALA A 143 -20.67 -7.40 -19.02
CA ALA A 143 -20.28 -6.71 -17.79
C ALA A 143 -21.14 -5.47 -17.53
N PHE A 144 -21.34 -4.60 -18.54
CA PHE A 144 -22.21 -3.43 -18.43
C PHE A 144 -23.67 -3.80 -18.19
N TRP A 145 -24.19 -4.81 -18.91
CA TRP A 145 -25.53 -5.33 -18.68
C TRP A 145 -25.69 -5.87 -17.26
N ARG A 146 -24.73 -6.67 -16.77
CA ARG A 146 -24.77 -7.25 -15.43
C ARG A 146 -24.75 -6.18 -14.35
N VAL A 147 -23.95 -5.12 -14.51
CA VAL A 147 -23.93 -3.98 -13.59
C VAL A 147 -25.25 -3.22 -13.68
N GLY A 148 -25.70 -2.86 -14.89
CA GLY A 148 -26.96 -2.15 -15.11
C GLY A 148 -28.17 -2.90 -14.54
N ALA A 149 -28.29 -4.20 -14.83
CA ALA A 149 -29.35 -5.05 -14.29
C ALA A 149 -29.27 -5.21 -12.76
N ARG A 150 -28.07 -5.17 -12.17
CA ARG A 150 -27.90 -5.18 -10.70
C ARG A 150 -28.37 -3.86 -10.08
N GLU A 151 -27.98 -2.72 -10.64
CA GLU A 151 -28.37 -1.41 -10.10
C GLU A 151 -29.86 -1.11 -10.37
N LEU A 152 -30.38 -1.43 -11.56
CA LEU A 152 -31.83 -1.41 -11.82
C LEU A 152 -32.57 -2.36 -10.88
N GLY A 153 -32.02 -3.57 -10.67
CA GLY A 153 -32.55 -4.52 -9.70
C GLY A 153 -32.61 -3.97 -8.28
N ARG A 154 -31.63 -3.16 -7.84
CA ARG A 154 -31.66 -2.47 -6.53
C ARG A 154 -32.67 -1.34 -6.48
N LEU A 155 -32.80 -0.56 -7.56
CA LEU A 155 -33.79 0.52 -7.67
C LEU A 155 -35.23 -0.02 -7.62
N PHE A 156 -35.47 -1.22 -8.15
CA PHE A 156 -36.81 -1.83 -8.22
C PHE A 156 -37.07 -2.92 -7.16
N ALA A 157 -36.04 -3.46 -6.53
CA ALA A 157 -36.19 -4.33 -5.36
C ALA A 157 -36.26 -3.45 -4.11
N ALA A 158 -37.46 -2.92 -3.82
CA ALA A 158 -37.75 -2.34 -2.52
C ALA A 158 -37.69 -3.46 -1.47
N ASP A 159 -36.51 -3.68 -0.87
CA ASP A 159 -36.42 -4.39 0.41
C ASP A 159 -37.09 -3.46 1.45
N PRO A 160 -38.19 -3.87 2.11
CA PRO A 160 -38.90 -3.00 3.05
C PRO A 160 -38.11 -2.74 4.35
N ARG A 161 -36.96 -3.40 4.52
CA ARG A 161 -36.11 -3.27 5.71
C ARG A 161 -35.26 -2.01 5.65
N THR A 162 -35.04 -1.41 6.81
CA THR A 162 -34.09 -0.29 6.96
C THR A 162 -32.66 -0.82 6.77
N GLU A 163 -31.92 -0.26 5.81
CA GLU A 163 -30.54 -0.62 5.55
C GLU A 163 -29.58 0.27 6.36
N LEU A 164 -28.65 -0.35 7.09
CA LEU A 164 -27.55 0.30 7.77
C LEU A 164 -26.24 -0.04 7.05
N VAL A 165 -25.42 0.96 6.76
CA VAL A 165 -24.10 0.77 6.17
C VAL A 165 -23.04 0.81 7.26
N VAL A 166 -22.25 -0.27 7.37
CA VAL A 166 -21.13 -0.34 8.30
C VAL A 166 -19.81 -0.39 7.54
N LEU A 167 -18.93 0.55 7.84
CA LEU A 167 -17.58 0.61 7.27
C LEU A 167 -16.54 0.33 8.37
N HIS A 168 -15.68 -0.65 8.15
CA HIS A 168 -14.58 -0.96 9.08
C HIS A 168 -13.40 -1.59 8.33
N TRP A 169 -12.30 -1.90 9.02
CA TRP A 169 -11.14 -2.58 8.45
C TRP A 169 -10.72 -3.77 9.33
N SER A 170 -10.00 -4.73 8.74
CA SER A 170 -9.57 -5.97 9.45
C SER A 170 -8.06 -6.10 9.65
N GLY A 171 -7.26 -5.11 9.20
CA GLY A 171 -5.87 -4.93 9.60
C GLY A 171 -5.03 -6.21 9.50
N GLU A 172 -4.22 -6.48 10.53
CA GLU A 172 -3.43 -7.73 10.66
C GLU A 172 -4.26 -8.93 11.15
N GLY A 173 -5.54 -8.73 11.55
CA GLY A 173 -6.47 -9.79 11.91
C GLY A 173 -6.90 -10.67 10.73
N GLY A 174 -6.76 -10.15 9.50
CA GLY A 174 -6.94 -10.91 8.26
C GLY A 174 -8.36 -11.49 8.09
N PRO A 175 -8.50 -12.57 7.29
CA PRO A 175 -9.81 -13.18 7.01
C PRO A 175 -10.55 -13.71 8.24
N GLU A 176 -9.86 -13.97 9.35
CA GLU A 176 -10.47 -14.50 10.57
C GLU A 176 -11.32 -13.42 11.28
N GLU A 177 -10.85 -12.18 11.32
CA GLU A 177 -11.63 -11.05 11.83
C GLU A 177 -12.86 -10.76 10.94
N ASP A 178 -12.68 -10.85 9.62
CA ASP A 178 -13.78 -10.72 8.65
C ASP A 178 -14.94 -11.68 8.98
N GLU A 179 -14.63 -12.96 9.22
CA GLU A 179 -15.62 -13.99 9.51
C GLU A 179 -16.36 -13.75 10.83
N ILE A 180 -15.66 -13.27 11.87
CA ILE A 180 -16.27 -12.97 13.18
C ILE A 180 -17.23 -11.80 13.06
N VAL A 181 -16.80 -10.70 12.45
CA VAL A 181 -17.68 -9.53 12.29
C VAL A 181 -18.86 -9.89 11.39
N GLU A 182 -18.64 -10.59 10.29
CA GLU A 182 -19.73 -11.00 9.40
C GLU A 182 -20.75 -11.93 10.08
N ARG A 183 -20.28 -12.85 10.93
CA ARG A 183 -21.17 -13.68 11.76
C ARG A 183 -21.95 -12.82 12.75
N SER A 184 -21.29 -11.92 13.48
CA SER A 184 -21.93 -11.00 14.42
C SER A 184 -23.01 -10.14 13.75
N LEU A 185 -22.78 -9.68 12.52
CA LEU A 185 -23.75 -8.90 11.76
C LEU A 185 -24.94 -9.75 11.31
N ARG A 186 -24.73 -11.00 10.88
CA ARG A 186 -25.83 -11.93 10.56
C ARG A 186 -26.71 -12.22 11.78
N ASP A 187 -26.09 -12.42 12.94
CA ASP A 187 -26.81 -12.66 14.19
C ASP A 187 -27.61 -11.42 14.62
N PHE A 188 -27.05 -10.22 14.40
CA PHE A 188 -27.76 -8.96 14.60
C PHE A 188 -29.00 -8.84 13.69
N GLU A 189 -28.86 -9.14 12.39
CA GLU A 189 -29.98 -9.13 11.44
C GLU A 189 -31.05 -10.15 11.82
N ALA A 190 -30.66 -11.34 12.27
CA ALA A 190 -31.59 -12.37 12.75
C ALA A 190 -32.37 -11.90 13.99
N ALA A 191 -31.71 -11.19 14.90
CA ALA A 191 -32.35 -10.60 16.08
C ALA A 191 -33.21 -9.36 15.76
N ASN A 192 -32.95 -8.70 14.62
CA ASN A 192 -33.62 -7.47 14.20
C ASN A 192 -34.15 -7.62 12.76
N PRO A 193 -35.25 -8.37 12.54
CA PRO A 193 -35.73 -8.73 11.20
C PRO A 193 -36.17 -7.53 10.34
N GLY A 194 -36.39 -6.35 10.94
CA GLY A 194 -36.67 -5.10 10.23
C GLY A 194 -35.43 -4.35 9.73
N LEU A 195 -34.22 -4.80 10.09
CA LEU A 195 -32.95 -4.18 9.73
C LEU A 195 -32.16 -5.07 8.77
N ARG A 196 -31.32 -4.44 7.96
CA ARG A 196 -30.32 -5.07 7.11
C ARG A 196 -29.01 -4.32 7.25
N VAL A 197 -27.89 -5.02 7.32
CA VAL A 197 -26.56 -4.42 7.48
C VAL A 197 -25.70 -4.68 6.26
N THR A 198 -25.32 -3.62 5.56
CA THR A 198 -24.36 -3.67 4.46
C THR A 198 -22.96 -3.37 4.98
N ARG A 199 -22.14 -4.42 5.03
CA ARG A 199 -20.73 -4.36 5.44
C ARG A 199 -19.85 -3.92 4.27
N ILE A 200 -18.99 -2.94 4.52
CA ILE A 200 -17.91 -2.53 3.62
C ILE A 200 -16.58 -2.69 4.38
N ASN A 201 -15.66 -3.48 3.81
CA ASN A 201 -14.30 -3.64 4.33
C ASN A 201 -13.26 -3.44 3.22
N PRO A 202 -12.49 -2.34 3.23
CA PRO A 202 -11.41 -2.09 2.27
C PRO A 202 -10.12 -2.88 2.52
N GLY A 203 -10.00 -3.62 3.63
CA GLY A 203 -8.85 -4.44 4.01
C GLY A 203 -7.97 -3.77 5.06
N ASP A 204 -7.30 -2.68 4.70
CA ASP A 204 -6.36 -1.94 5.55
C ASP A 204 -6.87 -0.55 5.96
N ALA A 205 -6.24 0.04 6.99
CA ALA A 205 -6.62 1.34 7.55
C ALA A 205 -6.45 2.52 6.56
N GLY A 206 -5.44 2.48 5.68
CA GLY A 206 -5.20 3.56 4.70
C GLY A 206 -6.27 3.58 3.59
N SER A 207 -6.57 2.40 3.03
CA SER A 207 -7.67 2.20 2.11
C SER A 207 -9.02 2.52 2.76
N PHE A 208 -9.16 2.22 4.06
CA PHE A 208 -10.35 2.55 4.85
C PHE A 208 -10.61 4.05 4.92
N TYR A 209 -9.64 4.88 5.36
CA TYR A 209 -9.87 6.32 5.49
C TYR A 209 -10.14 6.97 4.14
N THR A 210 -9.47 6.53 3.06
CA THR A 210 -9.73 7.00 1.70
C THR A 210 -11.16 6.68 1.26
N LYS A 211 -11.65 5.46 1.56
CA LYS A 211 -13.01 5.04 1.24
C LYS A 211 -14.05 5.81 2.07
N LEU A 212 -13.81 5.98 3.36
CA LEU A 212 -14.66 6.74 4.28
C LEU A 212 -14.81 8.18 3.80
N GLN A 213 -13.69 8.83 3.48
CA GLN A 213 -13.67 10.18 2.92
C GLN A 213 -14.48 10.29 1.64
N THR A 214 -14.28 9.36 0.71
CA THR A 214 -15.00 9.36 -0.57
C THR A 214 -16.51 9.23 -0.36
N MET A 215 -16.94 8.39 0.57
CA MET A 215 -18.37 8.21 0.91
C MET A 215 -18.96 9.45 1.59
N MET A 216 -18.24 10.04 2.55
CA MET A 216 -18.65 11.29 3.21
C MET A 216 -18.77 12.44 2.20
N ALA A 217 -17.77 12.60 1.33
CA ALA A 217 -17.76 13.62 0.29
C ALA A 217 -18.88 13.43 -0.76
N ALA A 218 -19.25 12.17 -1.04
CA ALA A 218 -20.34 11.83 -1.94
C ALA A 218 -21.74 12.12 -1.36
N GLY A 219 -21.84 12.43 -0.05
CA GLY A 219 -23.12 12.62 0.63
C GLY A 219 -23.85 11.32 0.97
N GLU A 220 -23.14 10.19 0.91
CA GLU A 220 -23.64 8.85 1.30
C GLU A 220 -22.69 8.24 2.36
N PRO A 221 -22.55 8.88 3.54
CA PRO A 221 -21.66 8.37 4.57
C PRO A 221 -22.17 7.03 5.16
N PRO A 222 -21.28 6.17 5.65
CA PRO A 222 -21.71 4.99 6.39
C PRO A 222 -22.42 5.40 7.70
N ASP A 223 -23.42 4.64 8.13
CA ASP A 223 -24.15 4.89 9.36
C ASP A 223 -23.27 4.68 10.60
N VAL A 224 -22.51 3.58 10.61
CA VAL A 224 -21.57 3.23 11.68
C VAL A 224 -20.20 2.93 11.09
N PHE A 225 -19.13 3.47 11.67
CA PHE A 225 -17.78 3.26 11.16
C PHE A 225 -16.70 3.38 12.22
N TYR A 226 -15.50 2.88 11.88
CA TYR A 226 -14.33 3.00 12.73
C TYR A 226 -13.70 4.39 12.73
N VAL A 227 -13.28 4.84 13.90
CA VAL A 227 -12.45 6.04 14.07
C VAL A 227 -11.37 5.74 15.11
N GLY A 228 -10.09 5.91 14.74
CA GLY A 228 -8.98 5.83 15.70
C GLY A 228 -9.02 7.00 16.68
N ASN A 229 -8.55 6.80 17.91
CA ASN A 229 -8.56 7.85 18.94
C ASN A 229 -7.78 9.12 18.52
N GLU A 230 -6.78 8.98 17.65
CA GLU A 230 -6.00 10.07 17.05
C GLU A 230 -6.79 10.93 16.05
N ARG A 231 -7.90 10.41 15.50
CA ARG A 231 -8.73 11.11 14.50
C ARG A 231 -10.02 11.68 15.05
N ILE A 232 -10.41 11.33 16.28
CA ILE A 232 -11.61 11.87 16.93
C ILE A 232 -11.62 13.40 16.94
N PRO A 233 -10.55 14.11 17.35
CA PRO A 233 -10.53 15.57 17.33
C PRO A 233 -10.82 16.16 15.94
N SER A 234 -10.21 15.60 14.89
CA SER A 234 -10.40 16.06 13.52
C SER A 234 -11.85 15.84 13.05
N PHE A 235 -12.39 14.64 13.22
CA PHE A 235 -13.72 14.28 12.75
C PHE A 235 -14.84 14.98 13.54
N ALA A 236 -14.68 15.10 14.86
CA ALA A 236 -15.61 15.84 15.71
C ALA A 236 -15.61 17.34 15.37
N SER A 237 -14.43 17.96 15.17
CA SER A 237 -14.32 19.38 14.79
C SER A 237 -14.95 19.70 13.43
N LEU A 238 -15.06 18.68 12.57
CA LEU A 238 -15.70 18.75 11.25
C LEU A 238 -17.20 18.46 11.29
N GLY A 239 -17.78 18.14 12.46
CA GLY A 239 -19.18 17.82 12.60
C GLY A 239 -19.60 16.52 11.91
N LEU A 240 -18.67 15.59 11.71
CA LEU A 240 -18.92 14.33 10.97
C LEU A 240 -19.44 13.19 11.86
N LEU A 241 -19.28 13.34 13.17
CA LEU A 241 -19.64 12.35 14.17
C LEU A 241 -20.91 12.79 14.89
N GLU A 242 -21.73 11.82 15.26
CA GLU A 242 -22.89 12.04 16.11
C GLU A 242 -22.47 12.03 17.60
N PRO A 243 -22.89 13.02 18.42
CA PRO A 243 -22.71 12.99 19.86
C PRO A 243 -23.44 11.79 20.49
N LEU A 244 -22.73 10.99 21.29
CA LEU A 244 -23.26 9.74 21.83
C LEU A 244 -23.78 9.84 23.27
N ASP A 245 -23.47 10.93 24.01
CA ASP A 245 -23.86 11.07 25.42
C ASP A 245 -25.39 10.89 25.60
N ARG A 246 -26.20 11.48 24.72
CA ARG A 246 -27.68 11.35 24.77
C ARG A 246 -28.18 9.91 24.66
N PHE A 247 -27.49 9.06 23.90
CA PHE A 247 -27.88 7.67 23.70
C PHE A 247 -27.49 6.82 24.90
N VAL A 248 -26.32 7.09 25.48
CA VAL A 248 -25.84 6.46 26.70
C VAL A 248 -26.73 6.82 27.90
N GLU A 249 -27.09 8.10 28.03
CA GLU A 249 -28.00 8.58 29.08
C GLU A 249 -29.37 7.90 28.97
N ALA A 250 -29.94 7.83 27.77
CA ALA A 250 -31.20 7.12 27.54
C ALA A 250 -31.12 5.61 27.90
N ASP A 251 -30.01 4.96 27.56
CA ASP A 251 -29.76 3.56 27.91
C ASP A 251 -29.65 3.37 29.44
N ALA A 252 -28.98 4.29 30.12
CA ALA A 252 -28.84 4.29 31.57
C ALA A 252 -30.18 4.50 32.30
N GLU A 253 -31.03 5.41 31.79
CA GLU A 253 -32.38 5.67 32.31
C GLU A 253 -33.33 4.50 32.10
N SER A 254 -33.26 3.83 30.94
CA SER A 254 -34.18 2.74 30.60
C SER A 254 -34.00 1.50 31.49
N GLY A 255 -32.78 1.22 31.95
CA GLY A 255 -32.44 0.06 32.77
C GLY A 255 -32.70 -1.31 32.11
N ALA A 256 -33.05 -1.35 30.82
CA ALA A 256 -33.44 -2.58 30.13
C ALA A 256 -32.26 -3.58 30.04
N PRO A 257 -32.53 -4.90 30.02
CA PRO A 257 -31.50 -5.90 29.75
C PRO A 257 -30.85 -5.66 28.38
N GLY A 258 -29.51 -5.74 28.31
CA GLY A 258 -28.76 -5.52 27.06
C GLY A 258 -28.48 -4.05 26.72
N THR A 259 -28.68 -3.11 27.64
CA THR A 259 -28.24 -1.72 27.48
C THR A 259 -26.72 -1.58 27.64
N LEU A 260 -26.15 -0.58 26.98
CA LEU A 260 -24.73 -0.27 27.11
C LEU A 260 -24.50 0.59 28.35
N ARG A 261 -23.65 0.12 29.26
CA ARG A 261 -23.27 0.86 30.47
C ARG A 261 -21.80 1.23 30.38
N LEU A 262 -21.48 2.53 30.39
CA LEU A 262 -20.09 2.98 30.40
C LEU A 262 -19.31 2.45 31.62
N GLY A 263 -20.02 2.18 32.72
CA GLY A 263 -19.47 1.51 33.89
C GLY A 263 -18.97 0.08 33.64
N ASP A 264 -19.25 -0.56 32.51
CA ASP A 264 -18.68 -1.88 32.19
C ASP A 264 -17.32 -1.77 31.47
N PHE A 265 -16.86 -0.55 31.17
CA PHE A 265 -15.60 -0.24 30.49
C PHE A 265 -14.62 0.45 31.46
N TRP A 266 -13.35 0.57 31.06
CA TRP A 266 -12.39 1.43 31.77
C TRP A 266 -12.61 2.90 31.39
N PRO A 267 -12.63 3.84 32.35
CA PRO A 267 -12.81 5.26 32.07
C PRO A 267 -11.81 5.78 31.03
N GLN A 268 -10.53 5.46 31.17
CA GLN A 268 -9.48 5.89 30.25
C GLN A 268 -9.70 5.42 28.80
N VAL A 269 -10.33 4.25 28.61
CA VAL A 269 -10.60 3.68 27.28
C VAL A 269 -11.80 4.38 26.64
N VAL A 270 -12.81 4.77 27.43
CA VAL A 270 -13.96 5.56 26.96
C VAL A 270 -13.53 7.01 26.69
N ASP A 271 -12.74 7.58 27.59
CA ASP A 271 -12.26 8.96 27.54
C ASP A 271 -11.39 9.21 26.30
N ALA A 272 -10.71 8.19 25.78
CA ALA A 272 -9.99 8.24 24.50
C ALA A 272 -10.86 8.71 23.31
N PHE A 273 -12.18 8.60 23.42
CA PHE A 273 -13.17 9.02 22.42
C PHE A 273 -13.97 10.26 22.82
N ARG A 274 -13.55 10.95 23.87
CA ARG A 274 -14.11 12.25 24.26
C ARG A 274 -13.31 13.40 23.68
N PHE A 275 -14.01 14.45 23.24
CA PHE A 275 -13.39 15.68 22.76
C PHE A 275 -14.17 16.92 23.21
N ASP A 276 -13.46 17.92 23.75
CA ASP A 276 -14.03 19.15 24.32
C ASP A 276 -13.99 20.35 23.36
N GLY A 277 -13.52 20.15 22.12
CA GLY A 277 -13.27 21.20 21.14
C GLY A 277 -11.80 21.62 21.03
N SER A 278 -10.96 21.23 21.98
CA SER A 278 -9.52 21.55 22.02
C SER A 278 -8.64 20.32 22.26
N ASN A 279 -9.00 19.46 23.21
CA ASN A 279 -8.22 18.29 23.61
C ASN A 279 -9.09 17.02 23.61
N ALA A 280 -8.47 15.90 23.25
CA ALA A 280 -9.05 14.59 23.44
C ALA A 280 -9.08 14.23 24.96
N GLY A 281 -9.73 13.13 25.33
CA GLY A 281 -9.75 12.66 26.72
C GLY A 281 -10.88 13.22 27.58
N ARG A 282 -11.61 14.26 27.13
CA ARG A 282 -12.66 14.93 27.92
C ARG A 282 -13.71 15.59 27.04
N GLY A 283 -14.87 15.92 27.62
CA GLY A 283 -15.97 16.55 26.90
C GLY A 283 -16.96 15.55 26.30
N THR A 284 -17.49 15.86 25.12
CA THR A 284 -18.55 15.07 24.45
C THR A 284 -18.00 13.73 23.99
N LEU A 285 -18.77 12.65 24.14
CA LEU A 285 -18.42 11.31 23.66
C LEU A 285 -18.80 11.13 22.18
N TRP A 286 -17.84 10.73 21.35
CA TRP A 286 -18.02 10.62 19.89
C TRP A 286 -17.90 9.18 19.35
N GLY A 287 -17.60 8.22 20.23
CA GLY A 287 -17.40 6.83 19.85
C GLY A 287 -17.47 5.90 21.06
N ILE A 288 -17.84 4.65 20.83
CA ILE A 288 -17.75 3.58 21.82
C ILE A 288 -16.54 2.71 21.48
N PRO A 289 -15.62 2.43 22.43
CA PRO A 289 -14.44 1.62 22.17
C PRO A 289 -14.82 0.22 21.68
N LYS A 290 -14.33 -0.16 20.50
CA LYS A 290 -14.45 -1.53 19.96
C LYS A 290 -13.62 -2.49 20.81
N ASP A 291 -12.34 -2.15 20.95
CA ASP A 291 -11.29 -2.88 21.64
C ASP A 291 -10.20 -1.87 22.03
N PHE A 292 -9.15 -2.31 22.72
CA PHE A 292 -7.98 -1.47 22.96
C PHE A 292 -6.74 -2.32 23.20
N THR A 293 -5.59 -1.67 23.36
CA THR A 293 -4.37 -2.32 23.83
C THR A 293 -3.52 -1.36 24.65
N THR A 294 -2.78 -1.91 25.59
CA THR A 294 -1.58 -1.31 26.18
C THR A 294 -0.36 -1.78 25.38
N VAL A 295 0.79 -1.12 25.57
CA VAL A 295 2.02 -1.46 24.84
C VAL A 295 3.08 -2.07 25.74
N GLY A 296 3.96 -2.86 25.13
CA GLY A 296 5.10 -3.51 25.79
C GLY A 296 6.01 -4.18 24.76
N PHE A 297 6.87 -5.09 25.20
CA PHE A 297 7.86 -5.76 24.35
C PHE A 297 7.56 -7.24 24.21
N TYR A 298 7.65 -7.75 22.99
CA TYR A 298 7.71 -9.19 22.73
C TYR A 298 9.16 -9.64 22.81
N TRP A 299 9.42 -10.78 23.44
CA TRP A 299 10.78 -11.23 23.69
C TRP A 299 10.96 -12.71 23.34
N ASN A 300 12.15 -13.04 22.83
CA ASN A 300 12.52 -14.37 22.39
C ASN A 300 13.16 -15.14 23.55
N LYS A 301 12.45 -16.13 24.09
CA LYS A 301 12.88 -16.93 25.25
C LYS A 301 14.16 -17.71 24.99
N ASP A 302 14.38 -18.13 23.75
CA ASP A 302 15.53 -18.93 23.35
C ASP A 302 16.80 -18.07 23.30
N VAL A 303 16.68 -16.86 22.76
CA VAL A 303 17.77 -15.87 22.72
C VAL A 303 18.16 -15.46 24.15
N PHE A 304 17.18 -15.22 25.02
CA PHE A 304 17.43 -14.89 26.43
C PHE A 304 18.23 -16.00 27.13
N ARG A 305 17.81 -17.26 26.96
CA ARG A 305 18.52 -18.42 27.54
C ARG A 305 19.95 -18.54 27.00
N ARG A 306 20.17 -18.32 25.70
CA ARG A 306 21.50 -18.39 25.07
C ARG A 306 22.41 -17.25 25.51
N ALA A 307 21.88 -16.04 25.66
CA ALA A 307 22.62 -14.88 26.15
C ALA A 307 22.86 -14.91 27.67
N GLY A 308 22.26 -15.87 28.39
CA GLY A 308 22.42 -16.01 29.84
C GLY A 308 21.73 -14.89 30.65
N VAL A 309 20.71 -14.24 30.07
CA VAL A 309 19.97 -13.15 30.71
C VAL A 309 18.66 -13.67 31.33
N PRO A 310 18.24 -13.12 32.49
CA PRO A 310 16.98 -13.51 33.12
C PRO A 310 15.77 -13.03 32.31
N ALA A 311 14.62 -13.70 32.50
CA ALA A 311 13.36 -13.25 31.92
C ALA A 311 12.97 -11.85 32.43
N PRO A 312 12.27 -11.03 31.62
CA PRO A 312 11.80 -9.71 32.04
C PRO A 312 10.90 -9.79 33.27
N LYS A 313 11.12 -8.88 34.25
CA LYS A 313 10.30 -8.78 35.46
C LYS A 313 9.07 -7.89 35.20
N PRO A 314 7.94 -8.09 35.91
CA PRO A 314 6.75 -7.23 35.74
C PRO A 314 6.98 -5.73 36.00
N ASP A 315 8.00 -5.38 36.80
CA ASP A 315 8.34 -4.01 37.23
C ASP A 315 9.73 -3.54 36.76
N TRP A 316 10.28 -4.22 35.74
CA TRP A 316 11.57 -3.89 35.14
C TRP A 316 11.65 -2.43 34.63
N THR A 317 12.86 -1.90 34.68
CA THR A 317 13.19 -0.51 34.36
C THR A 317 13.82 -0.38 32.97
N TRP A 318 13.91 0.85 32.45
CA TRP A 318 14.68 1.11 31.24
C TRP A 318 16.16 0.72 31.34
N ASP A 319 16.74 0.75 32.55
CA ASP A 319 18.10 0.28 32.80
C ASP A 319 18.18 -1.25 32.68
N ASP A 320 17.25 -1.99 33.28
CA ASP A 320 17.14 -3.45 33.10
C ASP A 320 16.98 -3.83 31.63
N PHE A 321 16.13 -3.08 30.90
CA PHE A 321 15.88 -3.29 29.47
C PHE A 321 17.14 -3.13 28.64
N ILE A 322 17.87 -2.01 28.80
CA ILE A 322 19.05 -1.75 27.96
C ILE A 322 20.23 -2.65 28.36
N GLU A 323 20.40 -2.98 29.64
CA GLU A 323 21.40 -3.96 30.07
C GLU A 323 21.16 -5.35 29.45
N THR A 324 19.89 -5.77 29.42
CA THR A 324 19.47 -7.00 28.76
C THR A 324 19.74 -6.95 27.26
N ALA A 325 19.36 -5.85 26.60
CA ALA A 325 19.58 -5.67 25.17
C ALA A 325 21.08 -5.72 24.81
N ARG A 326 21.94 -5.04 25.59
CA ARG A 326 23.40 -5.08 25.42
C ARG A 326 23.97 -6.49 25.61
N ALA A 327 23.49 -7.23 26.59
CA ALA A 327 23.95 -8.60 26.83
C ALA A 327 23.57 -9.53 25.67
N ILE A 328 22.35 -9.39 25.13
CA ILE A 328 21.92 -10.12 23.93
C ILE A 328 22.73 -9.72 22.70
N GLY A 329 22.97 -8.43 22.48
CA GLY A 329 23.76 -7.92 21.33
C GLY A 329 25.21 -8.41 21.29
N ARG A 330 25.74 -8.89 22.42
CA ARG A 330 27.06 -9.55 22.52
C ARG A 330 27.01 -11.05 22.25
N ALA A 331 25.84 -11.67 22.29
CA ALA A 331 25.67 -13.10 22.06
C ALA A 331 25.62 -13.44 20.56
N THR A 332 25.97 -14.68 20.24
CA THR A 332 26.03 -15.19 18.86
C THR A 332 25.03 -16.33 18.67
N GLY A 333 24.38 -16.34 17.51
CA GLY A 333 23.45 -17.37 17.08
C GLY A 333 24.14 -18.66 16.62
N PRO A 334 23.36 -19.73 16.40
CA PRO A 334 23.88 -21.00 15.90
C PRO A 334 24.54 -20.92 14.51
N ASP A 335 24.15 -19.92 13.72
CA ASP A 335 24.69 -19.60 12.40
C ASP A 335 26.02 -18.82 12.47
N GLY A 336 26.50 -18.48 13.67
CA GLY A 336 27.72 -17.69 13.87
C GLY A 336 27.51 -16.18 13.76
N GLU A 337 26.28 -15.73 13.49
CA GLU A 337 25.92 -14.32 13.39
C GLU A 337 25.56 -13.73 14.78
N ARG A 338 25.83 -12.45 15.01
CA ARG A 338 25.42 -11.80 16.27
C ARG A 338 23.92 -11.57 16.31
N TYR A 339 23.34 -11.67 17.50
CA TYR A 339 21.97 -11.20 17.74
C TYR A 339 21.94 -9.68 17.84
N VAL A 340 20.75 -9.11 17.64
CA VAL A 340 20.45 -7.72 18.01
C VAL A 340 19.63 -7.72 19.30
N GLY A 341 19.98 -6.84 20.23
CA GLY A 341 19.35 -6.74 21.55
C GLY A 341 17.85 -6.50 21.49
N ALA A 342 17.44 -5.38 20.89
CA ALA A 342 16.02 -5.05 20.71
C ALA A 342 15.71 -4.21 19.47
N GLU A 343 14.47 -4.26 19.00
CA GLU A 343 13.87 -3.21 18.16
C GLU A 343 13.05 -2.27 19.06
N PHE A 344 13.24 -0.96 18.89
CA PHE A 344 12.47 0.08 19.56
C PHE A 344 11.64 0.91 18.55
N VAL A 345 10.34 0.70 18.47
CA VAL A 345 9.49 1.43 17.52
C VAL A 345 9.35 2.92 17.90
N THR A 346 9.68 3.81 16.96
CA THR A 346 9.72 5.28 17.16
C THR A 346 8.47 6.01 16.69
N TRP A 347 7.32 5.35 16.59
CA TRP A 347 6.07 6.06 16.24
C TRP A 347 5.76 7.17 17.25
N PRO A 348 5.11 8.27 16.83
CA PRO A 348 4.77 9.39 17.73
C PRO A 348 4.13 8.95 19.05
N ALA A 349 3.16 8.03 19.00
CA ALA A 349 2.52 7.48 20.19
C ALA A 349 3.49 6.70 21.10
N MET A 350 4.42 5.91 20.51
CA MET A 350 5.39 5.10 21.25
C MET A 350 6.46 5.95 21.92
N VAL A 351 6.95 6.98 21.23
CA VAL A 351 7.90 7.94 21.81
C VAL A 351 7.24 8.69 22.97
N ARG A 352 5.98 9.10 22.82
CA ARG A 352 5.23 9.72 23.93
C ARG A 352 5.00 8.75 25.09
N ALA A 353 4.71 7.47 24.83
CA ALA A 353 4.63 6.45 25.87
C ALA A 353 5.92 6.36 26.68
N TYR A 354 7.07 6.35 26.01
CA TYR A 354 8.39 6.40 26.66
C TYR A 354 8.58 7.66 27.50
N LEU A 355 8.27 8.84 26.95
CA LEU A 355 8.35 10.11 27.69
C LEU A 355 7.47 10.12 28.94
N PHE A 356 6.28 9.52 28.89
CA PHE A 356 5.41 9.40 30.05
C PHE A 356 6.03 8.58 31.17
N THR A 357 6.75 7.50 30.84
CA THR A 357 7.47 6.71 31.87
C THR A 357 8.60 7.50 32.53
N GLU A 358 9.14 8.50 31.83
CA GLU A 358 10.11 9.47 32.34
C GLU A 358 9.44 10.67 33.01
N GLY A 359 8.11 10.68 33.18
CA GLY A 359 7.38 11.80 33.80
C GLY A 359 7.51 13.10 33.01
N CYS A 360 7.48 13.03 31.68
CA CYS A 360 7.40 14.18 30.78
C CYS A 360 6.40 13.92 29.63
N ASP A 361 5.94 14.98 28.98
CA ASP A 361 5.03 14.92 27.82
C ASP A 361 5.53 15.90 26.75
N ALA A 362 5.09 15.69 25.51
CA ALA A 362 5.32 16.59 24.40
C ALA A 362 4.59 17.92 24.54
N VAL A 363 3.48 17.94 25.31
CA VAL A 363 2.58 19.08 25.44
C VAL A 363 2.35 19.40 26.91
N GLY A 364 2.33 20.69 27.25
CA GLY A 364 2.09 21.18 28.60
C GLY A 364 0.64 21.60 28.89
N PRO A 365 0.35 22.10 30.10
CA PRO A 365 -0.96 22.60 30.49
C PRO A 365 -1.44 23.80 29.65
N GLY A 366 -0.53 24.54 29.00
CA GLY A 366 -0.88 25.57 28.02
C GLY A 366 -1.47 25.01 26.71
N GLY A 367 -1.64 23.70 26.60
CA GLY A 367 -2.17 23.02 25.43
C GLY A 367 -1.20 23.12 24.25
N TRP A 368 -1.75 23.17 23.04
CA TRP A 368 -0.99 23.11 21.79
C TRP A 368 -0.07 24.31 21.50
N ASP A 369 -0.03 25.31 22.40
CA ASP A 369 0.92 26.45 22.37
C ASP A 369 2.12 26.25 23.31
N ASP A 370 2.05 25.31 24.26
CA ASP A 370 3.08 24.97 25.24
C ASP A 370 3.70 23.60 24.86
N LEU A 371 4.54 23.58 23.83
CA LEU A 371 5.32 22.40 23.46
C LEU A 371 6.53 22.26 24.40
N ARG A 372 6.80 21.04 24.85
CA ARG A 372 7.76 20.75 25.93
C ARG A 372 8.88 19.78 25.56
N LEU A 373 8.96 19.38 24.29
CA LEU A 373 9.98 18.42 23.85
C LEU A 373 11.39 19.00 23.95
N SER A 374 11.56 20.31 23.74
CA SER A 374 12.82 21.01 23.94
C SER A 374 13.24 21.17 25.41
N GLY A 375 12.38 20.80 26.36
CA GLY A 375 12.67 20.86 27.79
C GLY A 375 13.81 19.92 28.20
N PRO A 376 14.63 20.27 29.23
CA PRO A 376 15.83 19.49 29.59
C PRO A 376 15.55 18.01 29.89
N LYS A 377 14.43 17.72 30.57
CA LYS A 377 14.04 16.36 30.95
C LYS A 377 13.64 15.51 29.73
N ALA A 378 12.82 16.07 28.85
CA ALA A 378 12.38 15.39 27.63
C ALA A 378 13.57 15.19 26.67
N MET A 379 14.39 16.22 26.46
CA MET A 379 15.59 16.13 25.64
C MET A 379 16.58 15.08 26.16
N ALA A 380 16.82 14.99 27.48
CA ALA A 380 17.68 13.97 28.05
C ALA A 380 17.15 12.55 27.80
N ALA A 381 15.82 12.34 27.96
CA ALA A 381 15.20 11.05 27.69
C ALA A 381 15.30 10.66 26.21
N LEU A 382 15.03 11.60 25.30
CA LEU A 382 15.13 11.37 23.86
C LEU A 382 16.58 11.13 23.41
N GLU A 383 17.54 11.89 23.94
CA GLU A 383 18.97 11.70 23.61
C GLU A 383 19.47 10.34 24.10
N ARG A 384 18.99 9.89 25.27
CA ARG A 384 19.27 8.53 25.76
C ARG A 384 18.76 7.46 24.80
N LEU A 385 17.53 7.62 24.29
CA LEU A 385 16.96 6.70 23.29
C LEU A 385 17.75 6.73 21.96
N ARG A 386 18.17 7.92 21.51
CA ARG A 386 19.03 8.10 20.32
C ARG A 386 20.40 7.44 20.51
N ALA A 387 21.03 7.60 21.67
CA ALA A 387 22.30 6.99 22.00
C ALA A 387 22.23 5.46 22.01
N TRP A 388 21.19 4.87 22.63
CA TRP A 388 20.97 3.42 22.60
C TRP A 388 20.87 2.84 21.18
N ARG A 389 20.38 3.63 20.23
CA ARG A 389 20.21 3.21 18.83
C ARG A 389 21.45 3.41 17.98
N HIS A 390 22.15 4.53 18.13
CA HIS A 390 23.21 4.94 17.20
C HIS A 390 24.62 4.85 17.75
N ASP A 391 24.79 4.93 19.06
CA ASP A 391 26.11 4.97 19.71
C ASP A 391 26.50 3.61 20.30
N GLU A 392 25.55 2.68 20.43
CA GLU A 392 25.76 1.34 20.97
C GLU A 392 25.59 0.25 19.91
N GLU A 393 26.63 -0.54 19.68
CA GLU A 393 26.61 -1.61 18.68
C GLU A 393 25.67 -2.76 19.09
N ASN A 394 24.72 -3.10 18.23
CA ASN A 394 23.75 -4.20 18.39
C ASN A 394 22.87 -4.13 19.66
N ALA A 395 22.87 -3.02 20.40
CA ALA A 395 21.96 -2.84 21.53
C ALA A 395 20.52 -2.69 21.01
N LEU A 396 20.31 -1.74 20.09
CA LEU A 396 19.09 -1.66 19.30
C LEU A 396 19.37 -1.93 17.81
N THR A 397 18.32 -2.25 17.05
CA THR A 397 18.40 -2.25 15.59
C THR A 397 18.86 -0.88 15.08
N SER A 398 19.58 -0.86 13.96
CA SER A 398 20.08 0.41 13.41
C SER A 398 18.97 1.36 12.96
N GLY A 399 17.75 0.85 12.71
CA GLY A 399 16.64 1.62 12.15
C GLY A 399 16.88 2.09 10.70
N ARG A 400 17.97 1.64 10.06
CA ARG A 400 18.47 2.14 8.76
C ARG A 400 17.88 1.41 7.55
N SER A 401 17.39 0.18 7.70
CA SER A 401 16.55 -0.49 6.69
C SER A 401 15.07 -0.28 7.02
N LYS A 402 14.24 0.04 6.02
CA LYS A 402 12.77 0.12 6.13
C LYS A 402 12.06 -1.21 5.84
N LEU A 403 12.79 -2.23 5.40
CA LEU A 403 12.20 -3.50 4.97
C LEU A 403 11.97 -4.47 6.12
N ALA A 404 12.78 -4.35 7.16
CA ALA A 404 12.70 -5.14 8.37
C ALA A 404 12.59 -4.17 9.54
N THR A 405 11.40 -3.61 9.79
CA THR A 405 11.14 -2.73 10.95
C THR A 405 9.84 -3.09 11.63
N GLY A 406 9.78 -2.93 12.95
CA GLY A 406 8.57 -3.13 13.74
C GLY A 406 8.35 -4.59 14.12
N SER A 407 7.20 -5.17 13.76
CA SER A 407 6.87 -6.55 14.11
C SER A 407 7.65 -7.59 13.31
N ALA A 408 7.92 -7.32 12.03
CA ALA A 408 8.53 -8.29 11.12
C ALA A 408 9.95 -8.73 11.51
N VAL A 409 10.74 -7.88 12.16
CA VAL A 409 12.12 -8.23 12.58
C VAL A 409 12.14 -9.31 13.65
N PHE A 410 11.12 -9.35 14.50
CA PHE A 410 11.05 -10.32 15.57
C PHE A 410 10.89 -11.74 15.01
N ALA A 411 10.05 -11.89 13.99
CA ALA A 411 9.80 -13.16 13.32
C ALA A 411 11.04 -13.79 12.68
N THR A 412 12.12 -13.02 12.46
CA THR A 412 13.40 -13.55 11.96
C THR A 412 14.14 -14.42 12.98
N GLY A 413 13.79 -14.31 14.28
CA GLY A 413 14.51 -14.97 15.37
C GLY A 413 15.88 -14.37 15.69
N LYS A 414 16.31 -13.29 15.01
CA LYS A 414 17.61 -12.64 15.19
C LYS A 414 17.60 -11.46 16.18
N VAL A 415 16.41 -11.06 16.64
CA VAL A 415 16.24 -9.95 17.59
C VAL A 415 15.73 -10.50 18.93
N GLY A 416 16.36 -10.08 20.03
CA GLY A 416 16.00 -10.53 21.38
C GLY A 416 14.64 -10.02 21.84
N MET A 417 14.34 -8.74 21.58
CA MET A 417 13.09 -8.08 21.94
C MET A 417 12.57 -7.18 20.82
N ALA A 418 11.26 -7.03 20.67
CA ALA A 418 10.67 -6.08 19.73
C ALA A 418 9.46 -5.37 20.37
N GLY A 419 9.48 -4.04 20.33
CA GLY A 419 8.48 -3.19 20.98
C GLY A 419 8.89 -1.72 20.92
N PRO A 420 8.27 -0.83 21.70
CA PRO A 420 6.97 -1.04 22.29
C PRO A 420 5.89 -1.01 21.19
N PHE A 421 4.99 -1.99 21.20
CA PHE A 421 3.75 -1.96 20.41
C PHE A 421 2.70 -2.87 21.06
N GLY A 422 1.47 -2.78 20.58
CA GLY A 422 0.32 -3.45 21.19
C GLY A 422 0.10 -4.87 20.70
N ARG A 423 -1.06 -5.42 21.06
CA ARG A 423 -1.44 -6.82 20.84
C ARG A 423 -1.75 -7.19 19.38
N TRP A 424 -1.93 -6.21 18.50
CA TRP A 424 -2.37 -6.42 17.12
C TRP A 424 -1.47 -7.37 16.29
N VAL A 425 -0.21 -7.56 16.70
CA VAL A 425 0.75 -8.46 16.06
C VAL A 425 0.62 -9.93 16.48
N VAL A 426 -0.07 -10.21 17.58
CA VAL A 426 -0.12 -11.56 18.20
C VAL A 426 -0.65 -12.63 17.24
N PRO A 427 -1.69 -12.39 16.42
CA PRO A 427 -2.14 -13.35 15.43
C PRO A 427 -1.04 -13.79 14.45
N GLU A 428 -0.16 -12.86 14.04
CA GLU A 428 1.00 -13.17 13.22
C GLU A 428 2.04 -13.95 14.01
N TYR A 429 2.38 -13.51 15.22
CA TYR A 429 3.42 -14.16 16.04
C TYR A 429 3.05 -15.56 16.51
N ARG A 430 1.76 -15.88 16.66
CA ARG A 430 1.27 -17.24 16.94
C ARG A 430 1.62 -18.24 15.81
N ARG A 431 2.00 -17.75 14.62
CA ARG A 431 2.46 -18.56 13.49
C ARG A 431 3.95 -18.89 13.57
N ILE A 432 4.73 -18.22 14.44
CA ILE A 432 6.15 -18.51 14.67
C ILE A 432 6.26 -19.89 15.33
N ARG A 433 7.02 -20.79 14.71
CA ARG A 433 7.30 -22.15 15.22
C ARG A 433 8.78 -22.40 15.50
N ASP A 434 9.66 -21.49 15.06
CA ASP A 434 11.11 -21.69 15.08
C ASP A 434 11.76 -21.39 16.44
N PHE A 435 11.09 -20.58 17.29
CA PHE A 435 11.56 -20.24 18.63
C PHE A 435 10.39 -19.96 19.58
N ASP A 436 10.64 -20.07 20.88
CA ASP A 436 9.67 -19.72 21.92
C ASP A 436 9.72 -18.22 22.26
N TRP A 437 8.56 -17.61 22.49
CA TRP A 437 8.42 -16.17 22.73
C TRP A 437 7.31 -15.86 23.73
N ASP A 438 7.35 -14.66 24.30
CA ASP A 438 6.33 -14.18 25.24
C ASP A 438 6.26 -12.64 25.25
N PHE A 439 5.34 -12.07 26.03
CA PHE A 439 5.14 -10.63 26.20
C PHE A 439 5.68 -10.13 27.54
N ALA A 440 6.31 -8.96 27.52
CA ALA A 440 6.83 -8.24 28.68
C ALA A 440 6.17 -6.85 28.77
N PRO A 441 5.79 -6.38 29.97
CA PRO A 441 5.23 -5.05 30.17
C PRO A 441 6.17 -3.93 29.69
N LEU A 442 5.66 -2.74 29.44
CA LEU A 442 6.51 -1.57 29.16
C LEU A 442 7.46 -1.29 30.35
N PRO A 443 8.78 -1.14 30.14
CA PRO A 443 9.69 -0.75 31.20
C PRO A 443 9.31 0.60 31.82
N ARG A 444 9.49 0.74 33.13
CA ARG A 444 9.25 2.01 33.83
C ARG A 444 10.50 2.88 33.85
N GLY A 445 10.31 4.20 33.84
CA GLY A 445 11.34 5.18 34.14
C GLY A 445 11.22 5.66 35.59
N SER A 446 11.20 6.98 35.77
CA SER A 446 10.87 7.60 37.06
C SER A 446 9.41 7.33 37.49
N GLU A 447 8.53 7.04 36.54
CA GLU A 447 7.11 6.78 36.77
C GLU A 447 6.68 5.48 36.05
N ARG A 448 5.66 4.81 36.58
CA ARG A 448 4.94 3.75 35.86
C ARG A 448 3.89 4.42 34.98
N ALA A 449 4.03 4.30 33.66
CA ALA A 449 3.07 4.84 32.71
C ALA A 449 2.89 3.88 31.52
N ASN A 450 1.74 3.95 30.87
CA ASN A 450 1.48 3.30 29.59
C ASN A 450 0.50 4.17 28.78
N ILE A 451 0.09 3.73 27.61
CA ILE A 451 -0.86 4.41 26.73
C ILE A 451 -2.02 3.49 26.38
N ILE A 452 -3.15 4.10 26.03
CA ILE A 452 -4.27 3.40 25.39
C ILE A 452 -4.23 3.68 23.89
N LEU A 453 -4.20 2.61 23.10
CA LEU A 453 -4.43 2.65 21.66
C LEU A 453 -5.70 1.87 21.35
N THR A 454 -6.61 2.47 20.61
CA THR A 454 -7.98 1.98 20.48
C THR A 454 -8.67 2.56 19.25
N VAL A 455 -9.71 1.87 18.80
CA VAL A 455 -10.61 2.30 17.72
C VAL A 455 -12.03 2.27 18.27
N SER A 456 -12.85 3.26 17.90
CA SER A 456 -14.27 3.27 18.26
C SER A 456 -15.17 2.80 17.14
N TRP A 457 -16.34 2.29 17.51
CA TRP A 457 -17.54 2.40 16.68
C TRP A 457 -18.15 3.79 16.88
N SER A 458 -18.20 4.58 15.81
CA SER A 458 -18.80 5.92 15.78
C SER A 458 -19.97 5.96 14.81
N ILE A 459 -20.93 6.86 15.07
CA ILE A 459 -22.12 7.04 14.24
C ILE A 459 -21.95 8.32 13.40
N SER A 460 -22.34 8.29 12.13
CA SER A 460 -22.32 9.50 11.29
C SER A 460 -23.36 10.52 11.76
N SER A 461 -22.96 11.79 11.86
CA SER A 461 -23.90 12.90 12.09
C SER A 461 -24.96 13.03 10.98
N GLN A 462 -24.66 12.52 9.79
CA GLN A 462 -25.52 12.54 8.60
C GLN A 462 -26.36 11.27 8.43
N SER A 463 -26.23 10.27 9.31
CA SER A 463 -27.06 9.06 9.26
C SER A 463 -28.53 9.41 9.45
N ALA A 464 -29.40 8.85 8.59
CA ALA A 464 -30.85 8.95 8.72
C ALA A 464 -31.42 7.98 9.79
N HIS A 465 -30.63 7.01 10.24
CA HIS A 465 -31.06 5.87 11.05
C HIS A 465 -30.29 5.79 12.37
N LYS A 466 -30.09 6.93 13.04
CA LYS A 466 -29.27 7.03 14.26
C LYS A 466 -29.71 6.09 15.39
N PRO A 467 -31.02 5.91 15.69
CA PRO A 467 -31.45 4.96 16.72
C PRO A 467 -31.11 3.49 16.36
N GLU A 468 -31.27 3.11 15.10
CA GLU A 468 -30.92 1.77 14.60
C GLU A 468 -29.40 1.56 14.58
N ALA A 469 -28.64 2.58 14.18
CA ALA A 469 -27.19 2.60 14.25
C ALA A 469 -26.70 2.43 15.71
N TRP A 470 -27.34 3.09 16.68
CA TRP A 470 -27.04 2.88 18.10
C TRP A 470 -27.33 1.45 18.56
N LYS A 471 -28.44 0.84 18.13
CA LYS A 471 -28.71 -0.59 18.41
C LYS A 471 -27.57 -1.48 17.91
N LEU A 472 -27.03 -1.19 16.73
CA LEU A 472 -25.92 -1.94 16.16
C LEU A 472 -24.61 -1.71 16.93
N VAL A 473 -24.29 -0.47 17.32
CA VAL A 473 -23.13 -0.17 18.16
C VAL A 473 -23.17 -0.94 19.47
N ARG A 474 -24.35 -0.99 20.13
CA ARG A 474 -24.54 -1.78 21.37
C ARG A 474 -24.32 -3.27 21.14
N TRP A 475 -24.82 -3.81 20.04
CA TRP A 475 -24.61 -5.21 19.68
C TRP A 475 -23.13 -5.52 19.46
N LEU A 476 -22.42 -4.69 18.70
CA LEU A 476 -21.01 -4.89 18.37
C LEU A 476 -20.06 -4.72 19.56
N THR A 477 -20.53 -4.12 20.65
CA THR A 477 -19.74 -3.85 21.86
C THR A 477 -20.23 -4.62 23.08
N ASN A 478 -21.17 -5.56 22.90
CA ASN A 478 -21.66 -6.41 23.98
C ASN A 478 -20.61 -7.44 24.44
N GLU A 479 -20.84 -8.03 25.62
CA GLU A 479 -19.90 -8.97 26.23
C GLU A 479 -19.62 -10.19 25.35
N GLU A 480 -20.65 -10.80 24.74
CA GLU A 480 -20.50 -12.02 23.93
C GLU A 480 -19.72 -11.77 22.62
N GLY A 481 -20.04 -10.69 21.92
CA GLY A 481 -19.36 -10.27 20.69
C GLY A 481 -17.90 -9.95 20.96
N GLN A 482 -17.62 -9.24 22.05
CA GLN A 482 -16.25 -8.97 22.46
C GLN A 482 -15.48 -10.22 22.90
N LYS A 483 -16.12 -11.18 23.59
CA LYS A 483 -15.50 -12.49 23.87
C LYS A 483 -15.19 -13.27 22.60
N ALA A 484 -16.04 -13.18 21.58
CA ALA A 484 -15.77 -13.83 20.29
C ALA A 484 -14.52 -13.22 19.62
N GLN A 485 -14.41 -11.89 19.61
CA GLN A 485 -13.24 -11.20 19.07
C GLN A 485 -11.96 -11.44 19.88
N ALA A 486 -12.06 -11.51 21.22
CA ALA A 486 -10.93 -11.73 22.13
C ALA A 486 -10.11 -12.98 21.77
N ARG A 487 -10.79 -14.05 21.33
CA ARG A 487 -10.16 -15.34 21.00
C ARG A 487 -9.21 -15.27 19.80
N LEU A 488 -9.38 -14.29 18.90
CA LEU A 488 -8.39 -14.03 17.84
C LEU A 488 -7.03 -13.65 18.42
N GLY A 489 -7.02 -13.05 19.61
CA GLY A 489 -5.84 -12.53 20.26
C GLY A 489 -5.38 -11.19 19.69
N LEU A 490 -6.20 -10.49 18.90
CA LEU A 490 -5.84 -9.24 18.23
C LEU A 490 -5.73 -8.05 19.19
N ALA A 491 -6.66 -7.92 20.14
CA ALA A 491 -6.76 -6.78 21.03
C ALA A 491 -7.40 -7.17 22.37
N ILE A 492 -7.34 -6.27 23.35
CA ILE A 492 -8.01 -6.40 24.64
C ILE A 492 -9.48 -5.99 24.46
N PRO A 493 -10.45 -6.81 24.90
CA PRO A 493 -11.85 -6.39 24.96
C PRO A 493 -12.03 -5.11 25.76
N SER A 494 -12.75 -4.12 25.24
CA SER A 494 -13.07 -2.89 25.96
C SER A 494 -14.05 -3.13 27.12
N ASN A 495 -14.88 -4.17 27.05
CA ASN A 495 -15.74 -4.64 28.13
C ASN A 495 -14.91 -5.43 29.17
N ARG A 496 -14.94 -4.98 30.43
CA ARG A 496 -14.12 -5.53 31.52
C ARG A 496 -14.38 -7.02 31.77
N ARG A 497 -15.65 -7.45 31.74
CA ARG A 497 -16.01 -8.86 31.95
C ARG A 497 -15.52 -9.76 30.83
N ALA A 498 -15.55 -9.26 29.59
CA ALA A 498 -14.98 -9.99 28.46
C ALA A 498 -13.45 -10.10 28.57
N ALA A 499 -12.78 -9.01 28.96
CA ALA A 499 -11.33 -8.95 29.12
C ALA A 499 -10.81 -9.82 30.29
N GLU A 500 -11.59 -9.96 31.37
CA GLU A 500 -11.23 -10.80 32.52
C GLU A 500 -11.62 -12.28 32.34
N SER A 501 -12.34 -12.61 31.27
CA SER A 501 -12.77 -13.99 31.00
C SER A 501 -11.69 -14.86 30.37
N ASP A 502 -11.92 -16.17 30.36
CA ASP A 502 -11.11 -17.15 29.63
C ASP A 502 -11.01 -16.84 28.12
N ALA A 503 -11.99 -16.14 27.55
CA ALA A 503 -11.92 -15.74 26.14
C ALA A 503 -10.71 -14.83 25.83
N PHE A 504 -10.17 -14.11 26.81
CA PHE A 504 -8.96 -13.30 26.68
C PHE A 504 -7.77 -13.86 27.48
N VAL A 505 -7.99 -14.39 28.69
CA VAL A 505 -6.92 -14.78 29.63
C VAL A 505 -6.44 -16.24 29.43
N ASP A 506 -6.99 -17.00 28.48
CA ASP A 506 -6.65 -18.42 28.26
C ASP A 506 -5.37 -18.68 27.43
N ALA A 507 -4.83 -19.90 27.57
CA ALA A 507 -3.48 -20.43 27.34
C ALA A 507 -2.88 -20.38 25.92
N ALA A 508 -3.41 -19.57 25.00
CA ALA A 508 -2.78 -19.35 23.71
C ALA A 508 -1.80 -18.17 23.80
N LYS A 509 -0.55 -18.35 23.33
CA LYS A 509 0.52 -17.34 23.35
C LYS A 509 0.03 -15.91 23.08
N PRO A 510 0.56 -14.88 23.77
CA PRO A 510 1.63 -14.95 24.78
C PRO A 510 1.18 -15.62 26.09
N ASP A 511 2.15 -16.16 26.85
CA ASP A 511 1.84 -16.78 28.15
C ASP A 511 1.43 -15.71 29.17
N ASN A 512 1.94 -14.48 29.00
CA ASN A 512 1.69 -13.32 29.85
C ASN A 512 0.57 -12.39 29.33
N ASP A 513 -0.61 -12.93 29.04
CA ASP A 513 -1.77 -12.13 28.59
C ASP A 513 -2.27 -11.13 29.64
N ARG A 514 -2.11 -11.46 30.93
CA ARG A 514 -2.46 -10.53 32.02
C ARG A 514 -1.60 -9.29 32.05
N GLY A 515 -0.37 -9.34 31.54
CA GLY A 515 0.53 -8.18 31.48
C GLY A 515 -0.07 -6.99 30.74
N TYR A 516 -0.96 -7.22 29.77
CA TYR A 516 -1.68 -6.16 29.08
C TYR A 516 -2.72 -5.48 30.00
N LEU A 517 -3.46 -6.26 30.79
CA LEU A 517 -4.49 -5.76 31.73
C LEU A 517 -3.86 -5.03 32.92
N ASP A 518 -2.75 -5.55 33.45
CA ASP A 518 -2.03 -4.96 34.58
C ASP A 518 -1.48 -3.55 34.27
N ALA A 519 -1.26 -3.26 32.99
CA ALA A 519 -0.80 -1.96 32.50
C ALA A 519 -1.93 -0.92 32.38
N VAL A 520 -3.21 -1.32 32.37
CA VAL A 520 -4.34 -0.42 32.15
C VAL A 520 -4.46 0.62 33.27
N ALA A 521 -4.22 0.22 34.51
CA ALA A 521 -4.26 1.14 35.66
C ALA A 521 -3.24 2.28 35.57
N ALA A 522 -2.11 2.06 34.88
CA ALA A 522 -1.06 3.07 34.66
C ALA A 522 -1.16 3.76 33.29
N SER A 523 -2.16 3.40 32.49
CA SER A 523 -2.32 3.92 31.13
C SER A 523 -2.96 5.31 31.11
N ARG A 524 -2.56 6.12 30.13
CA ARG A 524 -3.07 7.47 29.88
C ARG A 524 -3.61 7.56 28.45
N VAL A 525 -4.60 8.43 28.25
CA VAL A 525 -5.04 8.82 26.91
C VAL A 525 -3.96 9.73 26.31
N ILE A 526 -3.61 9.47 25.05
CA ILE A 526 -2.74 10.36 24.29
C ILE A 526 -3.61 11.46 23.69
N ASP A 527 -3.38 12.70 24.10
CA ASP A 527 -4.09 13.85 23.52
C ASP A 527 -3.59 14.14 22.10
N TRP A 528 -4.51 14.49 21.20
CA TRP A 528 -4.22 14.94 19.83
C TRP A 528 -4.99 16.21 19.49
N PRO A 529 -4.41 17.15 18.70
CA PRO A 529 -5.14 18.33 18.24
C PRO A 529 -6.07 17.98 17.07
N ALA A 530 -7.05 18.84 16.80
CA ALA A 530 -7.93 18.66 15.64
C ALA A 530 -7.20 18.71 14.29
N ASN A 531 -6.05 19.39 14.21
CA ASN A 531 -5.25 19.44 12.99
C ASN A 531 -4.36 18.17 12.88
N PRO A 532 -4.61 17.29 11.89
CA PRO A 532 -3.90 16.02 11.74
C PRO A 532 -2.41 16.17 11.39
N LYS A 533 -1.96 17.36 10.95
CA LYS A 533 -0.55 17.59 10.61
C LYS A 533 0.37 17.53 11.84
N PHE A 534 -0.14 17.71 13.06
CA PHE A 534 0.67 17.64 14.27
C PHE A 534 1.42 16.31 14.40
N GLU A 535 0.69 15.21 14.28
CA GLU A 535 1.26 13.85 14.38
C GLU A 535 2.33 13.62 13.32
N GLN A 536 2.06 14.06 12.08
CA GLN A 536 3.02 13.96 10.98
C GLN A 536 4.28 14.80 11.24
N LEU A 537 4.12 16.07 11.62
CA LEU A 537 5.23 16.97 11.93
C LEU A 537 6.09 16.38 13.05
N LEU A 538 5.45 15.86 14.10
CA LEU A 538 6.13 15.22 15.21
C LEU A 538 6.91 13.98 14.74
N GLY A 539 6.23 13.06 14.04
CA GLY A 539 6.81 11.79 13.59
C GLY A 539 7.97 11.96 12.63
N SER A 540 7.81 12.76 11.58
CA SER A 540 8.85 12.91 10.56
C SER A 540 10.12 13.56 11.10
N ASN A 541 10.00 14.53 12.02
CA ASN A 541 11.15 15.21 12.60
C ASN A 541 11.82 14.31 13.64
N LEU A 542 11.05 13.65 14.51
CA LEU A 542 11.61 12.70 15.46
C LEU A 542 12.29 11.52 14.75
N ASP A 543 11.78 11.04 13.62
CA ASP A 543 12.44 9.97 12.86
C ASP A 543 13.80 10.42 12.29
N GLU A 544 13.98 11.68 11.89
CA GLU A 544 15.28 12.20 11.46
C GLU A 544 16.33 12.24 12.58
N GLY A 545 15.89 12.48 13.83
CA GLY A 545 16.77 12.52 15.00
C GLY A 545 16.98 11.15 15.66
N LEU A 546 15.89 10.42 15.91
CA LEU A 546 15.88 9.16 16.65
C LEU A 546 16.15 7.96 15.75
N LYS A 547 15.44 7.83 14.61
CA LYS A 547 15.46 6.60 13.82
C LYS A 547 16.63 6.55 12.85
N THR A 548 16.81 7.59 12.03
CA THR A 548 17.91 7.62 11.05
C THR A 548 19.19 8.24 11.58
N GLY A 549 19.08 9.16 12.55
CA GLY A 549 20.22 9.92 13.08
C GLY A 549 20.79 10.91 12.06
N ASN A 550 19.99 11.35 11.08
CA ASN A 550 20.40 12.28 10.02
C ASN A 550 20.56 13.71 10.52
N LYS A 551 19.86 14.06 11.60
CA LYS A 551 19.93 15.37 12.25
C LYS A 551 20.25 15.22 13.73
N PRO A 552 20.96 16.18 14.33
CA PRO A 552 21.00 16.32 15.78
C PRO A 552 19.58 16.42 16.34
N LEU A 553 19.31 15.72 17.44
CA LEU A 553 17.97 15.67 18.02
C LEU A 553 17.45 17.03 18.47
N THR A 554 18.35 17.90 18.96
CA THR A 554 18.04 19.30 19.30
C THR A 554 17.50 20.08 18.12
N GLN A 555 18.09 19.87 16.93
CA GLN A 555 17.63 20.49 15.70
C GLN A 555 16.30 19.88 15.25
N ALA A 556 16.16 18.56 15.27
CA ALA A 556 14.92 17.88 14.88
C ALA A 556 13.72 18.33 15.73
N VAL A 557 13.88 18.42 17.05
CA VAL A 557 12.83 18.90 17.95
C VAL A 557 12.55 20.39 17.73
N GLY A 558 13.58 21.22 17.55
CA GLY A 558 13.40 22.65 17.26
C GLY A 558 12.70 22.92 15.93
N ASP A 559 13.03 22.16 14.88
CA ASP A 559 12.36 22.18 13.58
C ASP A 559 10.87 21.85 13.76
N PHE A 560 10.55 20.77 14.49
CA PHE A 560 9.15 20.41 14.81
C PHE A 560 8.39 21.54 15.52
N GLU A 561 8.92 22.06 16.62
CA GLU A 561 8.24 23.10 17.42
C GLU A 561 8.02 24.38 16.59
N SER A 562 9.02 24.77 15.79
CA SER A 562 8.93 25.94 14.90
C SER A 562 7.90 25.75 13.78
N LEU A 563 7.87 24.58 13.14
CA LEU A 563 6.93 24.25 12.07
C LEU A 563 5.49 24.20 12.58
N TRP A 564 5.26 23.62 13.76
CA TRP A 564 3.93 23.61 14.37
C TRP A 564 3.44 25.02 14.70
N LYS A 565 4.33 25.84 15.27
CA LYS A 565 4.00 27.24 15.56
C LYS A 565 3.70 28.02 14.27
N ALA A 566 4.44 27.79 13.20
CA ALA A 566 4.19 28.40 11.89
C ALA A 566 2.85 27.95 11.30
N GLU A 567 2.54 26.64 11.32
CA GLU A 567 1.27 26.10 10.84
C GLU A 567 0.07 26.73 11.57
N ARG A 568 0.17 26.88 12.90
CA ARG A 568 -0.87 27.55 13.69
C ARG A 568 -0.97 29.06 13.44
N ALA A 569 0.16 29.71 13.19
CA ALA A 569 0.21 31.14 12.91
C ALA A 569 -0.20 31.49 11.46
N SER A 570 -0.26 30.48 10.57
CA SER A 570 -0.57 30.64 9.16
C SER A 570 -1.94 31.29 8.92
N PRO A 571 -2.14 31.98 7.78
CA PRO A 571 -3.44 32.57 7.44
C PRO A 571 -4.58 31.55 7.43
N LEU A 572 -4.32 30.31 6.98
CA LEU A 572 -5.32 29.23 7.01
C LEU A 572 -5.58 28.73 8.44
N GLY A 573 -4.57 28.70 9.30
CA GLY A 573 -4.67 28.27 10.69
C GLY A 573 -5.49 29.22 11.58
N ARG A 574 -5.52 30.53 11.27
CA ARG A 574 -6.30 31.53 12.03
C ARG A 574 -7.81 31.45 11.80
N GLY A 575 -8.25 30.79 10.73
CA GLY A 575 -9.67 30.66 10.37
C GLY A 575 -10.36 32.00 10.04
N GLY A 576 -11.69 32.04 10.19
CA GLY A 576 -12.48 33.28 10.02
C GLY A 576 -12.91 33.62 8.59
N PHE A 577 -12.81 32.69 7.66
CA PHE A 577 -13.15 32.91 6.25
C PHE A 577 -14.67 32.84 5.98
N PRO A 578 -15.20 33.69 5.06
CA PRO A 578 -16.61 33.64 4.68
C PRO A 578 -16.96 32.36 3.91
N PRO A 579 -18.23 31.93 3.88
CA PRO A 579 -18.64 30.81 3.03
C PRO A 579 -18.43 31.14 1.55
N VAL A 580 -18.20 30.11 0.74
CA VAL A 580 -18.00 30.27 -0.71
C VAL A 580 -19.26 30.83 -1.38
N PRO A 581 -19.15 31.87 -2.25
CA PRO A 581 -20.28 32.45 -2.95
C PRO A 581 -20.70 31.59 -4.16
N TRP A 582 -21.19 30.37 -3.91
CA TRP A 582 -21.54 29.40 -4.95
C TRP A 582 -22.49 29.97 -6.02
N GLY A 583 -23.47 30.80 -5.62
CA GLY A 583 -24.38 31.44 -6.56
C GLY A 583 -23.68 32.35 -7.57
N ALA A 584 -22.71 33.15 -7.12
CA ALA A 584 -21.92 34.01 -8.00
C ALA A 584 -21.01 33.19 -8.92
N ILE A 585 -20.36 32.15 -8.40
CA ILE A 585 -19.49 31.25 -9.18
C ILE A 585 -20.30 30.55 -10.28
N MET A 586 -21.48 30.03 -9.94
CA MET A 586 -22.36 29.37 -10.91
C MET A 586 -22.91 30.36 -11.94
N ALA A 587 -23.22 31.60 -11.55
CA ALA A 587 -23.63 32.65 -12.49
C ALA A 587 -22.51 33.01 -13.48
N VAL A 588 -21.25 33.13 -13.00
CA VAL A 588 -20.08 33.36 -13.85
C VAL A 588 -19.86 32.17 -14.79
N ALA A 589 -19.92 30.94 -14.29
CA ALA A 589 -19.76 29.73 -15.10
C ALA A 589 -20.84 29.64 -16.20
N ALA A 590 -22.11 29.91 -15.85
CA ALA A 590 -23.21 29.96 -16.80
C ALA A 590 -23.03 31.08 -17.83
N GLY A 591 -22.55 32.25 -17.41
CA GLY A 591 -22.22 33.37 -18.30
C GLY A 591 -21.12 33.03 -19.30
N VAL A 592 -20.02 32.40 -18.85
CA VAL A 592 -18.94 31.91 -19.72
C VAL A 592 -19.45 30.88 -20.72
N ALA A 593 -20.28 29.93 -20.27
CA ALA A 593 -20.89 28.94 -21.15
C ALA A 593 -21.81 29.57 -22.19
N ALA A 594 -22.62 30.57 -21.80
CA ALA A 594 -23.49 31.30 -22.71
C ALA A 594 -22.69 32.11 -23.75
N CYS A 595 -21.61 32.78 -23.33
CA CYS A 595 -20.69 33.47 -24.23
C CYS A 595 -20.01 32.50 -25.21
N GLY A 596 -19.59 31.33 -24.73
CA GLY A 596 -19.03 30.26 -25.58
C GLY A 596 -20.04 29.77 -26.61
N ALA A 597 -21.28 29.51 -26.20
CA ALA A 597 -22.36 29.11 -27.10
C ALA A 597 -22.70 30.20 -28.12
N ALA A 598 -22.73 31.46 -27.71
CA ALA A 598 -22.92 32.61 -28.59
C ALA A 598 -21.77 32.76 -29.59
N TRP A 599 -20.52 32.57 -29.16
CA TRP A 599 -19.33 32.59 -30.02
C TRP A 599 -19.37 31.46 -31.06
N VAL A 600 -19.72 30.24 -30.66
CA VAL A 600 -19.91 29.10 -31.59
C VAL A 600 -21.04 29.41 -32.58
N GLY A 601 -22.17 29.95 -32.11
CA GLY A 601 -23.29 30.35 -32.96
C GLY A 601 -22.90 31.44 -33.97
N TRP A 602 -22.13 32.44 -33.54
CA TRP A 602 -21.61 33.49 -34.39
C TRP A 602 -20.58 32.97 -35.41
N ALA A 603 -19.65 32.11 -34.98
CA ALA A 603 -18.65 31.50 -35.85
C ALA A 603 -19.30 30.65 -36.94
N ARG A 604 -20.36 29.90 -36.59
CA ARG A 604 -21.19 29.16 -37.56
C ARG A 604 -21.90 30.08 -38.55
N ARG A 605 -22.47 31.20 -38.09
CA ARG A 605 -23.11 32.20 -38.99
C ARG A 605 -22.13 32.83 -39.96
N ARG A 606 -20.84 32.94 -39.62
CA ARG A 606 -19.78 33.45 -40.51
C ARG A 606 -19.26 32.43 -41.53
N ARG A 607 -19.62 31.16 -41.40
CA ARG A 607 -19.32 30.09 -42.38
C ARG A 607 -20.63 29.44 -42.84
N PRO A 608 -21.41 30.11 -43.71
CA PRO A 608 -22.63 29.51 -44.26
C PRO A 608 -22.24 28.29 -45.09
N LEU A 609 -22.45 27.10 -44.54
CA LEU A 609 -22.25 25.83 -45.23
C LEU A 609 -23.49 25.49 -46.07
N PRO A 610 -23.33 24.87 -47.25
CA PRO A 610 -24.43 24.28 -48.01
C PRO A 610 -25.28 23.34 -47.14
N PRO A 611 -26.59 23.18 -47.41
CA PRO A 611 -27.49 22.36 -46.58
C PRO A 611 -27.02 20.91 -46.37
N GLY A 612 -26.35 20.32 -47.36
CA GLY A 612 -25.76 18.98 -47.29
C GLY A 612 -24.59 18.92 -46.29
N GLU A 613 -23.61 19.81 -46.42
CA GLU A 613 -22.46 19.91 -45.50
C GLU A 613 -22.89 20.25 -44.07
N ALA A 614 -23.89 21.12 -43.89
CA ALA A 614 -24.46 21.42 -42.58
C ALA A 614 -25.21 20.24 -41.94
N ARG A 615 -25.74 19.30 -42.75
CA ARG A 615 -26.34 18.06 -42.25
C ARG A 615 -25.24 17.08 -41.82
N GLU A 616 -24.19 16.94 -42.62
CA GLU A 616 -23.03 16.09 -42.31
C GLU A 616 -22.31 16.55 -41.04
N GLU A 617 -22.07 17.85 -40.89
CA GLU A 617 -21.44 18.43 -39.68
C GLU A 617 -22.28 18.14 -38.42
N ARG A 618 -23.61 18.31 -38.50
CA ARG A 618 -24.53 17.99 -37.39
C ARG A 618 -24.51 16.52 -37.02
N VAL A 619 -24.50 15.63 -38.01
CA VAL A 619 -24.37 14.18 -37.78
C VAL A 619 -23.01 13.87 -37.16
N GLY A 620 -21.93 14.50 -37.62
CA GLY A 620 -20.60 14.36 -37.03
C GLY A 620 -20.56 14.76 -35.55
N TYR A 621 -21.15 15.91 -35.19
CA TYR A 621 -21.26 16.31 -33.78
C TYR A 621 -22.17 15.40 -32.97
N LEU A 622 -23.27 14.90 -33.53
CA LEU A 622 -24.15 13.93 -32.86
C LEU A 622 -23.43 12.59 -32.60
N MET A 623 -22.59 12.15 -33.53
CA MET A 623 -21.75 10.95 -33.33
C MET A 623 -20.65 11.19 -32.31
N ALA A 624 -20.09 12.40 -32.25
CA ALA A 624 -19.08 12.78 -31.26
C ALA A 624 -19.69 13.14 -29.88
N SER A 625 -20.98 13.44 -29.80
CA SER A 625 -21.60 13.99 -28.59
C SER A 625 -21.52 13.07 -27.37
N PRO A 626 -21.62 11.73 -27.45
CA PRO A 626 -21.42 10.89 -26.27
C PRO A 626 -20.03 11.06 -25.66
N TRP A 627 -18.98 11.17 -26.51
CA TRP A 627 -17.61 11.41 -26.04
C TRP A 627 -17.44 12.83 -25.50
N LEU A 628 -17.98 13.84 -26.18
CA LEU A 628 -17.90 15.24 -25.75
C LEU A 628 -18.62 15.48 -24.42
N VAL A 629 -19.81 14.89 -24.24
CA VAL A 629 -20.57 14.95 -22.99
C VAL A 629 -19.82 14.22 -21.89
N GLY A 630 -19.31 13.02 -22.17
CA GLY A 630 -18.49 12.28 -21.20
C GLY A 630 -17.24 13.07 -20.78
N PHE A 631 -16.53 13.66 -21.73
CA PHE A 631 -15.37 14.52 -21.47
C PHE A 631 -15.76 15.76 -20.65
N ALA A 632 -16.84 16.46 -21.01
CA ALA A 632 -17.27 17.66 -20.31
C ALA A 632 -17.66 17.36 -18.85
N VAL A 633 -18.44 16.31 -18.63
CA VAL A 633 -18.98 15.95 -17.31
C VAL A 633 -17.93 15.27 -16.42
N PHE A 634 -17.16 14.34 -16.95
CA PHE A 634 -16.26 13.50 -16.13
C PHE A 634 -14.79 13.96 -16.15
N MET A 635 -14.39 14.86 -17.05
CA MET A 635 -13.01 15.36 -17.13
C MET A 635 -12.93 16.88 -16.99
N ALA A 636 -13.59 17.64 -17.85
CA ALA A 636 -13.48 19.10 -17.83
C ALA A 636 -14.12 19.73 -16.58
N PHE A 637 -15.29 19.24 -16.16
CA PHE A 637 -15.98 19.74 -14.97
C PHE A 637 -15.19 19.51 -13.67
N PRO A 638 -14.69 18.30 -13.35
CA PRO A 638 -13.88 18.11 -12.14
C PRO A 638 -12.59 18.92 -12.14
N VAL A 639 -11.95 19.11 -13.30
CA VAL A 639 -10.77 19.98 -13.43
C VAL A 639 -11.14 21.44 -13.14
N PHE A 640 -12.24 21.94 -13.70
CA PHE A 640 -12.69 23.30 -13.40
C PHE A 640 -13.10 23.46 -11.93
N LEU A 641 -13.80 22.47 -11.35
CA LEU A 641 -14.15 22.48 -9.94
C LEU A 641 -12.90 22.50 -9.06
N SER A 642 -11.85 21.73 -9.38
CA SER A 642 -10.60 21.77 -8.63
C SER A 642 -9.92 23.15 -8.69
N LEU A 643 -10.05 23.88 -9.81
CA LEU A 643 -9.58 25.27 -9.90
C LEU A 643 -10.33 26.16 -8.91
N VAL A 644 -11.65 26.06 -8.86
CA VAL A 644 -12.45 26.82 -7.89
C VAL A 644 -12.05 26.44 -6.46
N LEU A 645 -11.94 25.14 -6.18
CA LEU A 645 -11.55 24.63 -4.86
C LEU A 645 -10.15 25.09 -4.44
N SER A 646 -9.24 25.35 -5.39
CA SER A 646 -7.91 25.89 -5.09
C SER A 646 -7.93 27.27 -4.39
N PHE A 647 -9.06 27.99 -4.48
CA PHE A 647 -9.29 29.27 -3.79
C PHE A 647 -10.11 29.12 -2.50
N THR A 648 -10.33 27.88 -2.05
CA THR A 648 -11.15 27.54 -0.88
C THR A 648 -10.34 26.79 0.16
N GLY A 649 -10.73 26.89 1.43
CA GLY A 649 -10.25 26.06 2.53
C GLY A 649 -11.16 24.85 2.72
N TRP A 650 -11.53 24.18 1.62
CA TRP A 650 -12.40 23.00 1.70
C TRP A 650 -11.60 21.77 2.15
N ARG A 651 -12.14 21.07 3.15
CA ARG A 651 -11.45 19.95 3.79
C ARG A 651 -11.67 18.59 3.13
N GLY A 652 -12.49 18.51 2.08
CA GLY A 652 -12.74 17.24 1.36
C GLY A 652 -13.67 16.25 2.07
N LEU A 653 -13.99 16.48 3.35
CA LEU A 653 -14.85 15.62 4.16
C LEU A 653 -16.26 16.18 4.39
N SER A 654 -16.39 17.50 4.39
CA SER A 654 -17.66 18.19 4.54
C SER A 654 -18.32 18.47 3.20
N THR A 655 -19.61 18.81 3.22
CA THR A 655 -20.32 19.22 2.01
C THR A 655 -19.67 20.45 1.37
N LEU A 656 -19.79 20.60 0.05
CA LEU A 656 -19.27 21.78 -0.67
C LEU A 656 -19.86 23.11 -0.13
N GLY A 657 -21.06 23.09 0.45
CA GLY A 657 -21.71 24.26 1.04
C GLY A 657 -20.95 24.83 2.26
N GLU A 658 -20.18 23.99 2.96
CA GLU A 658 -19.39 24.40 4.13
C GLU A 658 -17.98 24.89 3.78
N ALA A 659 -17.60 24.82 2.49
CA ALA A 659 -16.33 25.35 2.01
C ALA A 659 -16.21 26.84 2.34
N ARG A 660 -15.02 27.25 2.78
CA ARG A 660 -14.71 28.65 3.09
C ARG A 660 -13.86 29.27 1.99
N TRP A 661 -14.16 30.52 1.63
CA TRP A 661 -13.44 31.25 0.58
C TRP A 661 -12.17 31.88 1.16
N VAL A 662 -11.00 31.32 0.80
CA VAL A 662 -9.68 31.78 1.27
C VAL A 662 -8.97 32.64 0.23
N GLY A 663 -9.51 32.73 -0.99
CA GLY A 663 -8.92 33.47 -2.09
C GLY A 663 -7.53 32.92 -2.41
N TRP A 664 -6.52 33.79 -2.44
CA TRP A 664 -5.12 33.40 -2.69
C TRP A 664 -4.39 32.79 -1.49
N GLY A 665 -5.08 32.58 -0.35
CA GLY A 665 -4.49 32.09 0.89
C GLY A 665 -3.70 30.79 0.72
N ASN A 666 -4.23 29.81 -0.03
CA ASN A 666 -3.53 28.55 -0.31
C ASN A 666 -2.20 28.78 -1.04
N TYR A 667 -2.19 29.64 -2.06
CA TYR A 667 -1.00 29.95 -2.85
C TYR A 667 0.04 30.75 -2.05
N ALA A 668 -0.42 31.71 -1.22
CA ALA A 668 0.46 32.48 -0.34
C ALA A 668 1.17 31.57 0.66
N GLN A 669 0.44 30.66 1.31
CA GLN A 669 1.02 29.70 2.24
C GLN A 669 1.98 28.73 1.54
N LEU A 670 1.62 28.19 0.38
CA LEU A 670 2.49 27.31 -0.42
C LEU A 670 3.84 27.95 -0.76
N LEU A 671 3.81 29.19 -1.25
CA LEU A 671 5.01 29.82 -1.80
C LEU A 671 5.87 30.49 -0.71
N ALA A 672 5.26 31.04 0.34
CA ALA A 672 5.96 31.84 1.34
C ALA A 672 6.25 31.11 2.66
N GLU A 673 5.36 30.19 3.08
CA GLU A 673 5.38 29.68 4.46
C GLU A 673 5.59 28.17 4.57
N ASP A 674 5.53 27.41 3.47
CA ASP A 674 5.68 25.93 3.48
C ASP A 674 7.07 25.47 2.98
N PRO A 675 8.00 25.08 3.89
CA PRO A 675 9.31 24.54 3.50
C PRO A 675 9.22 23.16 2.83
N ARG A 676 8.20 22.36 3.18
CA ARG A 676 8.03 20.99 2.65
C ARG A 676 7.60 21.01 1.20
N PHE A 677 6.79 22.00 0.82
CA PHE A 677 6.49 22.28 -0.57
C PHE A 677 7.77 22.40 -1.39
N TRP A 678 8.70 23.27 -0.99
CA TRP A 678 9.97 23.47 -1.70
C TRP A 678 10.90 22.26 -1.63
N ALA A 679 10.90 21.52 -0.52
CA ALA A 679 11.61 20.24 -0.45
C ALA A 679 11.10 19.26 -1.53
N SER A 680 9.78 19.13 -1.68
CA SER A 680 9.18 18.22 -2.66
C SER A 680 9.43 18.64 -4.11
N VAL A 681 9.46 19.95 -4.37
CA VAL A 681 9.85 20.51 -5.67
C VAL A 681 11.30 20.15 -6.00
N ARG A 682 12.23 20.32 -5.07
CA ARG A 682 13.66 19.97 -5.28
C ARG A 682 13.85 18.48 -5.55
N VAL A 683 13.21 17.61 -4.78
CA VAL A 683 13.26 16.15 -4.98
C VAL A 683 12.76 15.78 -6.37
N THR A 684 11.62 16.34 -6.78
CA THR A 684 11.00 16.06 -8.09
C THR A 684 11.85 16.59 -9.24
N LEU A 685 12.38 17.81 -9.13
CA LEU A 685 13.25 18.40 -10.15
C LEU A 685 14.56 17.61 -10.28
N HIS A 686 15.18 17.25 -9.15
CA HIS A 686 16.38 16.41 -9.16
C HIS A 686 16.11 15.07 -9.85
N TYR A 687 14.96 14.45 -9.55
CA TYR A 687 14.55 13.21 -10.22
C TYR A 687 14.35 13.40 -11.73
N VAL A 688 13.63 14.43 -12.17
CA VAL A 688 13.39 14.70 -13.60
C VAL A 688 14.73 14.89 -14.33
N LEU A 689 15.66 15.64 -13.74
CA LEU A 689 16.97 15.93 -14.33
C LEU A 689 17.88 14.70 -14.44
N VAL A 690 17.72 13.71 -13.57
CA VAL A 690 18.52 12.47 -13.61
C VAL A 690 17.82 11.38 -14.43
N ALA A 691 16.54 11.13 -14.15
CA ALA A 691 15.80 10.00 -14.72
C ALA A 691 15.49 10.18 -16.21
N VAL A 692 15.20 11.40 -16.68
CA VAL A 692 14.87 11.63 -18.09
C VAL A 692 16.10 11.40 -18.98
N PRO A 693 17.26 12.06 -18.79
CA PRO A 693 18.41 11.82 -19.66
C PRO A 693 18.90 10.37 -19.62
N LEU A 694 18.95 9.77 -18.41
CA LEU A 694 19.33 8.37 -18.23
C LEU A 694 18.39 7.44 -19.00
N GLY A 695 17.07 7.60 -18.82
CA GLY A 695 16.06 6.78 -19.48
C GLY A 695 16.10 6.91 -21.00
N GLN A 696 16.26 8.13 -21.52
CA GLN A 696 16.35 8.36 -22.97
C GLN A 696 17.64 7.79 -23.58
N GLY A 697 18.77 7.96 -22.90
CA GLY A 697 20.05 7.39 -23.33
C GLY A 697 20.01 5.87 -23.39
N LEU A 698 19.48 5.23 -22.33
CA LEU A 698 19.33 3.77 -22.28
C LEU A 698 18.33 3.25 -23.31
N ALA A 699 17.20 3.93 -23.49
CA ALA A 699 16.20 3.56 -24.48
C ALA A 699 16.75 3.63 -25.92
N LEU A 700 17.50 4.70 -26.25
CA LEU A 700 18.11 4.86 -27.56
C LEU A 700 19.23 3.84 -27.79
N ALA A 701 20.09 3.60 -26.80
CA ALA A 701 21.15 2.59 -26.88
C ALA A 701 20.56 1.19 -27.10
N ALA A 702 19.52 0.84 -26.34
CA ALA A 702 18.80 -0.42 -26.52
C ALA A 702 18.13 -0.50 -27.92
N ALA A 703 17.53 0.59 -28.41
CA ALA A 703 16.91 0.62 -29.73
C ALA A 703 17.93 0.40 -30.85
N VAL A 704 19.09 1.05 -30.78
CA VAL A 704 20.20 0.85 -31.74
C VAL A 704 20.71 -0.59 -31.71
N LEU A 705 20.81 -1.20 -30.52
CA LEU A 705 21.20 -2.61 -30.38
C LEU A 705 20.15 -3.56 -31.01
N MET A 706 18.87 -3.28 -30.80
CA MET A 706 17.74 -4.07 -31.30
C MET A 706 17.39 -3.80 -32.78
N HIS A 707 18.01 -2.80 -33.40
CA HIS A 707 17.88 -2.49 -34.82
C HIS A 707 18.80 -3.38 -35.70
N ARG A 708 19.74 -4.13 -35.12
CA ARG A 708 20.61 -5.04 -35.90
C ARG A 708 19.78 -6.09 -36.65
N LYS A 709 20.32 -6.68 -37.72
CA LYS A 709 19.67 -7.75 -38.49
C LYS A 709 20.19 -9.13 -38.04
N VAL A 710 20.05 -9.48 -36.74
CA VAL A 710 20.43 -10.81 -36.19
C VAL A 710 19.21 -11.68 -35.84
N ARG A 711 19.37 -12.99 -36.01
CA ARG A 711 18.34 -14.01 -35.78
C ARG A 711 18.02 -14.07 -34.27
N GLY A 712 16.74 -13.96 -33.90
CA GLY A 712 16.28 -13.99 -32.50
C GLY A 712 15.93 -12.62 -31.88
N ILE A 713 16.16 -11.51 -32.59
CA ILE A 713 15.82 -10.15 -32.10
C ILE A 713 14.37 -9.96 -31.63
N PRO A 714 13.33 -10.53 -32.27
CA PRO A 714 11.96 -10.37 -31.78
C PRO A 714 11.78 -10.84 -30.34
N PHE A 715 12.51 -11.89 -29.92
CA PHE A 715 12.51 -12.35 -28.53
C PHE A 715 13.14 -11.32 -27.59
N PHE A 716 14.30 -10.76 -27.95
CA PHE A 716 14.94 -9.72 -27.15
C PHE A 716 14.11 -8.43 -27.05
N ARG A 717 13.43 -8.03 -28.13
CA ARG A 717 12.47 -6.90 -28.11
C ARG A 717 11.33 -7.16 -27.12
N ALA A 718 10.77 -8.37 -27.13
CA ALA A 718 9.73 -8.76 -26.19
C ALA A 718 10.24 -8.79 -24.74
N ALA A 719 11.43 -9.35 -24.51
CA ALA A 719 12.04 -9.39 -23.18
C ALA A 719 12.33 -7.98 -22.62
N TRP A 720 12.78 -7.05 -23.45
CA TRP A 720 13.06 -5.67 -23.03
C TRP A 720 11.79 -4.85 -22.80
N TYR A 721 10.71 -5.17 -23.52
CA TYR A 721 9.40 -4.51 -23.35
C TYR A 721 8.59 -5.09 -22.19
N LEU A 722 8.80 -6.35 -21.82
CA LEU A 722 8.03 -7.06 -20.79
C LEU A 722 7.99 -6.31 -19.44
N PRO A 723 9.10 -5.75 -18.91
CA PRO A 723 9.09 -4.88 -17.75
C PRO A 723 8.08 -3.74 -17.77
N SER A 724 7.89 -3.10 -18.93
CA SER A 724 6.99 -1.95 -19.10
C SER A 724 5.50 -2.32 -18.99
N VAL A 725 5.17 -3.61 -19.01
CA VAL A 725 3.80 -4.13 -18.94
C VAL A 725 3.46 -4.63 -17.53
N LEU A 726 4.45 -4.79 -16.65
CA LEU A 726 4.23 -5.24 -15.28
C LEU A 726 3.54 -4.16 -14.43
N ALA A 727 2.71 -4.60 -13.47
CA ALA A 727 2.05 -3.69 -12.54
C ALA A 727 3.07 -2.93 -11.71
N GLY A 728 3.00 -1.59 -11.73
CA GLY A 728 3.97 -0.72 -11.06
C GLY A 728 4.13 -0.97 -9.56
N VAL A 729 3.07 -1.42 -8.89
CA VAL A 729 3.08 -1.79 -7.46
C VAL A 729 4.02 -2.97 -7.19
N GLY A 730 3.90 -4.05 -7.95
CA GLY A 730 4.73 -5.24 -7.79
C GLY A 730 6.20 -4.95 -8.08
N VAL A 731 6.46 -4.09 -9.07
CA VAL A 731 7.82 -3.63 -9.40
C VAL A 731 8.40 -2.78 -8.26
N ALA A 732 7.63 -1.86 -7.68
CA ALA A 732 8.08 -1.04 -6.56
C ALA A 732 8.45 -1.90 -5.33
N VAL A 733 7.65 -2.93 -5.00
CA VAL A 733 7.97 -3.87 -3.91
C VAL A 733 9.25 -4.65 -4.19
N LEU A 734 9.42 -5.15 -5.41
CA LEU A 734 10.64 -5.86 -5.81
C LEU A 734 11.88 -4.95 -5.68
N TRP A 735 11.80 -3.73 -6.18
CA TRP A 735 12.92 -2.79 -6.11
C TRP A 735 13.20 -2.30 -4.69
N ARG A 736 12.18 -2.29 -3.82
CA ARG A 736 12.39 -2.08 -2.39
C ARG A 736 13.39 -3.12 -1.85
N TRP A 737 13.19 -4.41 -2.14
CA TRP A 737 14.12 -5.49 -1.76
C TRP A 737 15.51 -5.38 -2.41
N VAL A 738 15.57 -4.97 -3.68
CA VAL A 738 16.85 -4.78 -4.39
C VAL A 738 17.72 -3.71 -3.73
N PHE A 739 17.10 -2.62 -3.28
CA PHE A 739 17.74 -1.49 -2.60
C PHE A 739 17.75 -1.60 -1.08
N ASP A 740 17.49 -2.79 -0.52
CA ASP A 740 17.69 -3.01 0.91
C ASP A 740 19.14 -2.71 1.31
N SER A 741 19.31 -1.97 2.40
CA SER A 741 20.65 -1.48 2.77
C SER A 741 21.53 -2.57 3.39
N ASP A 742 20.93 -3.59 4.00
CA ASP A 742 21.65 -4.60 4.77
C ASP A 742 21.91 -5.86 3.92
N ALA A 743 20.90 -6.33 3.18
CA ALA A 743 20.96 -7.56 2.39
C ALA A 743 20.53 -7.39 0.92
N GLY A 744 20.39 -6.15 0.43
CA GLY A 744 19.89 -5.89 -0.92
C GLY A 744 20.85 -6.31 -2.03
N LEU A 745 20.28 -6.81 -3.14
CA LEU A 745 21.05 -7.24 -4.31
C LEU A 745 21.97 -6.14 -4.84
N MET A 746 21.51 -4.89 -4.85
CA MET A 746 22.33 -3.77 -5.34
C MET A 746 23.56 -3.54 -4.44
N ASN A 747 23.38 -3.61 -3.12
CA ASN A 747 24.48 -3.43 -2.17
C ASN A 747 25.49 -4.58 -2.24
N GLN A 748 25.04 -5.81 -2.44
CA GLN A 748 25.92 -6.96 -2.65
C GLN A 748 26.77 -6.79 -3.92
N LEU A 749 26.15 -6.34 -5.02
CA LEU A 749 26.86 -6.09 -6.29
C LEU A 749 27.86 -4.93 -6.16
N LEU A 750 27.47 -3.82 -5.54
CA LEU A 750 28.36 -2.68 -5.31
C LEU A 750 29.49 -3.04 -4.34
N GLY A 751 29.20 -3.77 -3.26
CA GLY A 751 30.21 -4.23 -2.31
C GLY A 751 31.25 -5.12 -2.98
N ALA A 752 30.83 -6.05 -3.84
CA ALA A 752 31.75 -6.87 -4.62
C ALA A 752 32.60 -6.04 -5.60
N ALA A 753 31.99 -5.06 -6.28
CA ALA A 753 32.69 -4.18 -7.20
C ALA A 753 33.70 -3.25 -6.50
N ILE A 754 33.34 -2.69 -5.34
CA ILE A 754 34.22 -1.89 -4.49
C ILE A 754 35.37 -2.75 -3.97
N GLY A 755 35.08 -3.96 -3.47
CA GLY A 755 36.12 -4.89 -3.02
C GLY A 755 37.10 -5.28 -4.14
N ALA A 756 36.61 -5.46 -5.37
CA ALA A 756 37.47 -5.71 -6.52
C ALA A 756 38.33 -4.49 -6.90
N ALA A 757 37.78 -3.27 -6.78
CA ALA A 757 38.52 -2.03 -7.00
C ALA A 757 39.58 -1.78 -5.92
N ASP A 758 39.24 -2.01 -4.65
CA ASP A 758 40.17 -1.91 -3.52
C ASP A 758 41.29 -2.95 -3.61
N TRP A 759 40.98 -4.17 -4.06
CA TRP A 759 41.99 -5.19 -4.37
C TRP A 759 42.95 -4.71 -5.47
N ALA A 760 42.42 -4.14 -6.56
CA ALA A 760 43.24 -3.64 -7.67
C ALA A 760 44.11 -2.44 -7.27
N LEU A 761 43.59 -1.52 -6.45
CA LEU A 761 44.32 -0.37 -5.93
C LEU A 761 45.40 -0.77 -4.92
N SER A 762 45.11 -1.76 -4.07
CA SER A 762 46.09 -2.35 -3.15
C SER A 762 47.29 -2.94 -3.88
N LEU A 763 47.09 -3.58 -5.05
CA LEU A 763 48.18 -4.03 -5.92
C LEU A 763 48.99 -2.87 -6.51
N ALA A 764 48.39 -1.70 -6.66
CA ALA A 764 49.05 -0.47 -7.13
C ALA A 764 49.71 0.34 -6.00
N GLY A 765 49.70 -0.16 -4.75
CA GLY A 765 50.28 0.53 -3.58
C GLY A 765 49.48 1.73 -3.08
N ILE A 766 48.26 1.93 -3.58
CA ILE A 766 47.32 2.98 -3.18
C ILE A 766 46.32 2.28 -2.28
N GLY A 767 46.27 2.60 -0.98
CA GLY A 767 45.42 1.90 -0.01
C GLY A 767 43.92 1.84 -0.37
N PRO A 768 43.09 1.12 0.42
CA PRO A 768 41.67 0.96 0.14
C PRO A 768 40.95 2.31 0.11
N THR A 769 39.94 2.42 -0.75
CA THR A 769 39.19 3.66 -0.98
C THR A 769 38.30 4.07 0.18
N GLY A 770 38.00 3.15 1.11
CA GLY A 770 37.09 3.37 2.24
C GLY A 770 35.63 3.58 1.82
N LEU A 771 35.30 3.30 0.57
CA LEU A 771 33.93 3.42 0.04
C LEU A 771 33.07 2.27 0.57
N ALA A 772 31.83 2.57 0.94
CA ALA A 772 30.83 1.58 1.32
C ALA A 772 29.58 1.75 0.44
N PRO A 773 28.84 0.66 0.16
CA PRO A 773 27.54 0.77 -0.49
C PRO A 773 26.63 1.76 0.27
N PRO A 774 25.87 2.62 -0.45
CA PRO A 774 25.04 3.62 0.19
C PRO A 774 23.82 3.01 0.87
N HIS A 775 23.33 3.67 1.92
CA HIS A 775 22.01 3.39 2.48
C HIS A 775 20.94 4.17 1.69
N TRP A 776 20.47 3.58 0.59
CA TRP A 776 19.60 4.20 -0.40
C TRP A 776 18.40 4.96 0.17
N PHE A 777 17.73 4.38 1.18
CA PHE A 777 16.52 4.95 1.80
C PHE A 777 16.68 5.15 3.32
N GLY A 778 17.93 5.20 3.79
CA GLY A 778 18.27 5.42 5.19
C GLY A 778 19.07 6.72 5.34
N ARG A 779 20.25 6.62 5.95
CA ARG A 779 21.09 7.79 6.23
C ARG A 779 21.52 8.56 4.98
N ASP A 780 21.74 7.85 3.87
CA ASP A 780 22.26 8.43 2.64
C ASP A 780 21.15 8.80 1.65
N ALA A 781 19.88 8.74 2.08
CA ALA A 781 18.70 8.93 1.23
C ALA A 781 18.63 10.32 0.58
N ALA A 782 19.12 11.36 1.26
CA ALA A 782 19.18 12.71 0.70
C ALA A 782 20.03 12.79 -0.58
N THR A 783 21.03 11.91 -0.71
CA THR A 783 21.93 11.87 -1.88
C THR A 783 21.54 10.75 -2.85
N TRP A 784 21.21 9.56 -2.34
CA TRP A 784 21.03 8.34 -3.15
C TRP A 784 19.58 7.90 -3.33
N GLY A 785 18.63 8.47 -2.58
CA GLY A 785 17.22 8.10 -2.68
C GLY A 785 16.65 8.39 -4.06
N VAL A 786 16.83 9.61 -4.56
CA VAL A 786 16.37 10.00 -5.92
C VAL A 786 17.07 9.21 -7.03
N PRO A 787 18.42 9.03 -7.02
CA PRO A 787 19.09 8.12 -7.94
C PRO A 787 18.54 6.69 -7.93
N ALA A 788 18.18 6.12 -6.77
CA ALA A 788 17.56 4.80 -6.70
C ALA A 788 16.25 4.74 -7.48
N PHE A 789 15.40 5.76 -7.35
CA PHE A 789 14.17 5.88 -8.15
C PHE A 789 14.48 6.02 -9.65
N ALA A 790 15.53 6.75 -10.04
CA ALA A 790 15.92 6.89 -11.44
C ALA A 790 16.44 5.57 -12.04
N ILE A 791 17.21 4.79 -11.28
CA ILE A 791 17.68 3.45 -11.67
C ILE A 791 16.50 2.50 -11.82
N MET A 792 15.57 2.51 -10.87
CA MET A 792 14.33 1.74 -10.99
C MET A 792 13.53 2.19 -12.22
N ASN A 793 13.42 3.49 -12.51
CA ASN A 793 12.72 3.97 -13.71
C ASN A 793 13.38 3.51 -15.01
N ALA A 794 14.70 3.27 -15.01
CA ALA A 794 15.41 2.67 -16.14
C ALA A 794 14.91 1.25 -16.48
N TRP A 795 14.25 0.56 -15.55
CA TRP A 795 13.59 -0.73 -15.79
C TRP A 795 12.43 -0.61 -16.80
N PHE A 796 11.81 0.57 -16.93
CA PHE A 796 10.63 0.80 -17.76
C PHE A 796 10.94 1.34 -19.17
N VAL A 797 12.22 1.45 -19.57
CA VAL A 797 12.63 2.06 -20.84
C VAL A 797 12.21 1.28 -22.10
N GLY A 798 11.69 0.07 -21.94
CA GLY A 798 11.22 -0.78 -23.05
C GLY A 798 10.20 -0.11 -23.97
N GLY A 799 9.27 0.67 -23.40
CA GLY A 799 8.30 1.44 -24.18
C GLY A 799 8.97 2.49 -25.07
N SER A 800 9.82 3.35 -24.50
CA SER A 800 10.56 4.38 -25.23
C SER A 800 11.53 3.79 -26.25
N MET A 801 12.16 2.65 -25.94
CA MET A 801 13.00 1.90 -26.85
C MET A 801 12.22 1.47 -28.11
N MET A 802 11.00 0.95 -27.96
CA MET A 802 10.16 0.55 -29.10
C MET A 802 9.82 1.73 -30.01
N ILE A 803 9.57 2.90 -29.42
CA ILE A 803 9.31 4.15 -30.16
C ILE A 803 10.57 4.59 -30.93
N TYR A 804 11.74 4.58 -30.28
CA TYR A 804 13.01 4.87 -30.97
C TYR A 804 13.34 3.88 -32.08
N LEU A 805 13.07 2.59 -31.85
CA LEU A 805 13.29 1.54 -32.83
C LEU A 805 12.39 1.75 -34.06
N ALA A 806 11.12 2.12 -33.87
CA ALA A 806 10.21 2.46 -34.97
C ALA A 806 10.72 3.68 -35.75
N GLY A 807 11.23 4.70 -35.05
CA GLY A 807 11.90 5.85 -35.69
C GLY A 807 13.12 5.46 -36.51
N LEU A 808 14.01 4.61 -35.96
CA LEU A 808 15.18 4.09 -36.65
C LEU A 808 14.82 3.28 -37.91
N GLN A 809 13.71 2.53 -37.86
CA GLN A 809 13.21 1.77 -39.01
C GLN A 809 12.58 2.64 -40.09
N GLY A 810 12.22 3.89 -39.78
CA GLY A 810 11.68 4.85 -40.73
C GLY A 810 12.75 5.60 -41.54
N ILE A 811 14.03 5.50 -41.15
CA ILE A 811 15.13 6.17 -41.86
C ILE A 811 15.45 5.41 -43.15
N PRO A 812 15.44 6.04 -44.34
CA PRO A 812 15.78 5.39 -45.60
C PRO A 812 17.21 4.81 -45.61
N ASP A 813 17.36 3.55 -46.05
CA ASP A 813 18.65 2.86 -46.11
C ASP A 813 19.65 3.57 -47.06
N GLU A 814 19.14 4.24 -48.10
CA GLU A 814 19.90 4.99 -49.12
C GLU A 814 20.84 6.04 -48.52
N LEU A 815 20.41 6.75 -47.46
CA LEU A 815 21.25 7.74 -46.77
C LEU A 815 22.45 7.10 -46.06
N GLY A 816 22.28 5.86 -45.60
CA GLY A 816 23.34 5.08 -44.98
C GLY A 816 24.36 4.55 -45.98
N GLU A 817 23.92 4.20 -47.19
CA GLU A 817 24.75 3.74 -48.31
C GLU A 817 25.54 4.90 -48.93
N ALA A 818 24.89 6.03 -49.19
CA ALA A 818 25.57 7.24 -49.66
C ALA A 818 26.71 7.66 -48.71
N ALA A 819 26.46 7.65 -47.40
CA ALA A 819 27.48 7.93 -46.39
C ALA A 819 28.61 6.88 -46.33
N GLN A 820 28.40 5.63 -46.78
CA GLN A 820 29.49 4.64 -46.92
C GLN A 820 30.38 4.98 -48.11
N VAL A 821 29.77 5.35 -49.23
CA VAL A 821 30.47 5.76 -50.45
C VAL A 821 31.34 6.99 -50.19
N ASP A 822 30.84 7.94 -49.40
CA ASP A 822 31.57 9.15 -48.98
C ASP A 822 32.63 8.91 -47.87
N GLY A 823 32.89 7.65 -47.48
CA GLY A 823 33.89 7.30 -46.47
C GLY A 823 33.56 7.75 -45.04
N ILE A 824 32.30 8.11 -44.75
CA ILE A 824 31.89 8.59 -43.42
C ILE A 824 31.83 7.41 -42.44
N GLY A 825 32.69 7.47 -41.41
CA GLY A 825 32.78 6.48 -40.33
C GLY A 825 31.48 6.35 -39.49
N ARG A 826 31.32 5.21 -38.81
CA ARG A 826 30.07 4.82 -38.12
C ARG A 826 29.60 5.83 -37.06
N VAL A 827 30.52 6.40 -36.26
CA VAL A 827 30.18 7.37 -35.22
C VAL A 827 29.67 8.67 -35.84
N ARG A 828 30.38 9.19 -36.86
CA ARG A 828 29.97 10.41 -37.57
C ARG A 828 28.67 10.22 -38.33
N ARG A 829 28.41 9.04 -38.88
CA ARG A 829 27.11 8.70 -39.48
C ARG A 829 25.98 8.73 -38.45
N PHE A 830 26.20 8.14 -37.27
CA PHE A 830 25.18 8.15 -36.22
C PHE A 830 24.89 9.57 -35.72
N THR A 831 25.92 10.37 -35.44
CA THR A 831 25.74 11.71 -34.87
C THR A 831 25.27 12.74 -35.91
N SER A 832 25.66 12.61 -37.18
CA SER A 832 25.34 13.60 -38.22
C SER A 832 24.13 13.24 -39.09
N ILE A 833 23.71 11.97 -39.16
CA ILE A 833 22.57 11.53 -40.00
C ILE A 833 21.48 10.92 -39.13
N THR A 834 21.77 9.84 -38.41
CA THR A 834 20.74 9.10 -37.65
C THR A 834 20.13 9.94 -36.53
N LEU A 835 20.95 10.57 -35.69
CA LEU A 835 20.49 11.33 -34.53
C LEU A 835 19.63 12.56 -34.92
N PRO A 836 20.00 13.38 -35.93
CA PRO A 836 19.13 14.46 -36.40
C PRO A 836 17.80 13.98 -36.98
N MET A 837 17.78 12.87 -37.74
CA MET A 837 16.55 12.31 -38.30
C MET A 837 15.62 11.72 -37.23
N LEU A 838 16.18 11.27 -36.11
CA LEU A 838 15.39 10.86 -34.94
C LEU A 838 14.83 12.05 -34.15
N GLY A 839 15.17 13.30 -34.49
CA GLY A 839 14.78 14.51 -33.76
C GLY A 839 13.30 14.57 -33.35
N PRO A 840 12.32 14.33 -34.26
CA PRO A 840 10.90 14.34 -33.89
C PRO A 840 10.51 13.24 -32.88
N VAL A 841 11.14 12.07 -32.99
CA VAL A 841 10.92 10.92 -32.11
C VAL A 841 11.56 11.17 -30.74
N ILE A 842 12.77 11.74 -30.71
CA ILE A 842 13.45 12.18 -29.47
C ILE A 842 12.59 13.23 -28.77
N LEU A 843 12.10 14.24 -29.49
CA LEU A 843 11.24 15.29 -28.93
C LEU A 843 9.99 14.68 -28.27
N PHE A 844 9.29 13.79 -28.98
CA PHE A 844 8.10 13.13 -28.44
C PHE A 844 8.42 12.31 -27.19
N ASN A 845 9.47 11.47 -27.24
CA ASN A 845 9.87 10.64 -26.10
C ASN A 845 10.33 11.45 -24.90
N VAL A 846 11.10 12.51 -25.11
CA VAL A 846 11.55 13.44 -24.04
C VAL A 846 10.35 14.14 -23.43
N LEU A 847 9.44 14.66 -24.25
CA LEU A 847 8.23 15.34 -23.78
C LEU A 847 7.37 14.42 -22.90
N MET A 848 7.11 13.19 -23.37
CA MET A 848 6.35 12.20 -22.61
C MET A 848 7.07 11.78 -21.32
N ALA A 849 8.39 11.60 -21.36
CA ALA A 849 9.18 11.24 -20.18
C ALA A 849 9.22 12.37 -19.16
N VAL A 850 9.36 13.64 -19.58
CA VAL A 850 9.32 14.79 -18.67
C VAL A 850 7.97 14.88 -17.98
N ILE A 851 6.86 14.83 -18.75
CA ILE A 851 5.50 14.86 -18.18
C ILE A 851 5.31 13.73 -17.17
N GLY A 852 5.69 12.49 -17.54
CA GLY A 852 5.59 11.33 -16.64
C GLY A 852 6.47 11.43 -15.40
N SER A 853 7.68 11.97 -15.50
CA SER A 853 8.61 12.12 -14.37
C SER A 853 8.13 13.14 -13.34
N PHE A 854 7.39 14.18 -13.76
CA PHE A 854 6.73 15.11 -12.82
C PHE A 854 5.54 14.46 -12.09
N GLN A 855 5.00 13.34 -12.60
CA GLN A 855 3.82 12.65 -12.08
C GLN A 855 4.14 11.37 -11.28
N VAL A 856 5.39 11.19 -10.84
CA VAL A 856 5.77 10.01 -10.04
C VAL A 856 5.07 10.02 -8.69
N PHE A 857 4.26 8.99 -8.46
CA PHE A 857 3.49 8.80 -7.24
C PHE A 857 3.65 7.37 -6.70
N THR A 858 3.21 6.38 -7.47
CA THR A 858 3.09 4.97 -7.02
C THR A 858 4.38 4.44 -6.41
N GLN A 859 5.51 4.70 -7.06
CA GLN A 859 6.80 4.21 -6.60
C GLN A 859 7.25 4.92 -5.32
N ALA A 860 7.07 6.23 -5.25
CA ALA A 860 7.38 7.03 -4.05
C ALA A 860 6.51 6.59 -2.85
N PHE A 861 5.22 6.40 -3.08
CA PHE A 861 4.27 5.96 -2.07
C PHE A 861 4.63 4.59 -1.49
N ILE A 862 4.95 3.61 -2.35
CA ILE A 862 5.19 2.22 -1.93
C ILE A 862 6.59 2.00 -1.34
N MET A 863 7.61 2.61 -1.94
CA MET A 863 9.00 2.31 -1.57
C MET A 863 9.41 3.02 -0.27
N THR A 864 9.01 4.29 -0.12
CA THR A 864 9.52 5.12 0.97
C THR A 864 8.43 5.86 1.74
N GLY A 865 7.26 6.11 1.15
CA GLY A 865 6.24 6.98 1.75
C GLY A 865 6.68 8.44 1.88
N GLY A 866 7.75 8.83 1.17
CA GLY A 866 8.31 10.20 1.20
C GLY A 866 9.46 10.41 2.17
N GLU A 867 9.75 9.44 3.03
CA GLU A 867 10.78 9.54 4.07
C GLU A 867 12.10 8.82 3.67
N PRO A 868 13.19 8.90 4.47
CA PRO A 868 13.31 9.55 5.79
C PRO A 868 13.23 11.07 5.70
N GLY A 869 12.53 11.68 6.66
CA GLY A 869 12.17 13.09 6.64
C GLY A 869 11.41 13.45 5.37
N ASP A 870 11.96 14.36 4.58
CA ASP A 870 11.41 14.80 3.29
C ASP A 870 12.32 14.46 2.09
N SER A 871 13.33 13.60 2.28
CA SER A 871 14.37 13.31 1.28
C SER A 871 13.87 12.61 0.00
N THR A 872 12.75 11.90 0.09
CA THR A 872 12.12 11.22 -1.06
C THR A 872 10.68 11.66 -1.24
N ARG A 873 10.29 12.81 -0.69
CA ARG A 873 8.92 13.33 -0.76
C ARG A 873 8.68 13.96 -2.14
N PHE A 874 8.26 13.15 -3.11
CA PHE A 874 7.89 13.65 -4.43
C PHE A 874 6.69 14.60 -4.36
N TYR A 875 6.60 15.53 -5.30
CA TYR A 875 5.56 16.56 -5.33
C TYR A 875 4.14 15.98 -5.32
N VAL A 876 3.88 14.98 -6.17
CA VAL A 876 2.55 14.35 -6.26
C VAL A 876 2.23 13.53 -5.02
N LEU A 877 3.24 12.92 -4.38
CA LEU A 877 3.07 12.28 -3.09
C LEU A 877 2.68 13.31 -2.02
N TYR A 878 3.37 14.45 -1.97
CA TYR A 878 3.03 15.52 -1.03
C TYR A 878 1.62 16.07 -1.26
N LEU A 879 1.23 16.29 -2.52
CA LEU A 879 -0.13 16.68 -2.90
C LEU A 879 -1.16 15.67 -2.39
N PHE A 880 -0.89 14.38 -2.57
CA PHE A 880 -1.75 13.31 -2.06
C PHE A 880 -1.86 13.35 -0.53
N ASN A 881 -0.75 13.52 0.21
CA ASN A 881 -0.79 13.65 1.66
C ASN A 881 -1.67 14.85 2.08
N GLN A 882 -1.51 16.02 1.44
CA GLN A 882 -2.32 17.20 1.76
C GLN A 882 -3.81 16.97 1.52
N GLY A 883 -4.19 16.35 0.40
CA GLY A 883 -5.60 16.16 0.04
C GLY A 883 -6.30 15.06 0.84
N PHE A 884 -5.64 13.91 1.00
CA PHE A 884 -6.26 12.68 1.53
C PHE A 884 -5.82 12.34 2.95
N GLU A 885 -4.66 12.78 3.41
CA GLU A 885 -4.19 12.47 4.77
C GLU A 885 -4.47 13.62 5.74
N TYR A 886 -4.32 14.87 5.27
CA TYR A 886 -4.50 16.07 6.10
C TYR A 886 -5.82 16.79 5.90
N TYR A 887 -6.68 16.28 5.00
CA TYR A 887 -7.99 16.86 4.73
C TYR A 887 -7.90 18.33 4.29
N GLU A 888 -6.90 18.67 3.48
CA GLU A 888 -6.71 20.03 2.94
C GLU A 888 -6.90 20.00 1.42
N MET A 889 -8.10 19.57 0.98
CA MET A 889 -8.40 19.35 -0.44
C MET A 889 -8.30 20.62 -1.28
N GLY A 890 -8.67 21.77 -0.71
CA GLY A 890 -8.47 23.08 -1.35
C GLY A 890 -6.99 23.41 -1.56
N TYR A 891 -6.16 23.15 -0.55
CA TYR A 891 -4.71 23.33 -0.61
C TYR A 891 -4.06 22.38 -1.63
N ALA A 892 -4.42 21.10 -1.62
CA ALA A 892 -3.97 20.11 -2.60
C ALA A 892 -4.41 20.46 -4.03
N SER A 893 -5.59 21.05 -4.20
CA SER A 893 -6.04 21.56 -5.50
C SER A 893 -5.16 22.71 -6.00
N ALA A 894 -4.73 23.63 -5.12
CA ALA A 894 -3.77 24.68 -5.48
C ALA A 894 -2.42 24.10 -5.93
N MET A 895 -1.93 23.06 -5.24
CA MET A 895 -0.73 22.33 -5.68
C MET A 895 -0.91 21.69 -7.08
N ALA A 896 -2.06 21.06 -7.35
CA ALA A 896 -2.33 20.46 -8.66
C ALA A 896 -2.23 21.48 -9.80
N TRP A 897 -2.75 22.69 -9.59
CA TRP A 897 -2.68 23.77 -10.57
C TRP A 897 -1.28 24.35 -10.74
N LEU A 898 -0.50 24.50 -9.67
CA LEU A 898 0.91 24.89 -9.77
C LEU A 898 1.72 23.85 -10.56
N LEU A 899 1.48 22.56 -10.32
CA LEU A 899 2.13 21.48 -11.09
C LEU A 899 1.74 21.53 -12.56
N LEU A 900 0.45 21.73 -12.88
CA LEU A 900 -0.01 21.90 -14.26
C LEU A 900 0.73 23.05 -14.95
N LEU A 901 0.80 24.22 -14.30
CA LEU A 901 1.49 25.39 -14.84
C LEU A 901 3.00 25.15 -15.02
N ALA A 902 3.64 24.47 -14.07
CA ALA A 902 5.06 24.12 -14.16
C ALA A 902 5.32 23.16 -15.33
N VAL A 903 4.55 22.08 -15.45
CA VAL A 903 4.67 21.10 -16.55
C VAL A 903 4.37 21.77 -17.90
N LEU A 904 3.37 22.64 -17.97
CA LEU A 904 3.05 23.41 -19.17
C LEU A 904 4.20 24.35 -19.55
N ALA A 905 4.78 25.07 -18.59
CA ALA A 905 5.90 25.98 -18.83
C ALA A 905 7.11 25.22 -19.37
N VAL A 906 7.47 24.08 -18.77
CA VAL A 906 8.55 23.21 -19.25
C VAL A 906 8.24 22.66 -20.64
N THR A 907 7.00 22.21 -20.88
CA THR A 907 6.56 21.71 -22.18
C THR A 907 6.68 22.78 -23.27
N VAL A 908 6.20 24.00 -23.01
CA VAL A 908 6.33 25.13 -23.93
C VAL A 908 7.79 25.49 -24.17
N ALA A 909 8.64 25.45 -23.14
CA ALA A 909 10.08 25.69 -23.28
C ALA A 909 10.75 24.65 -24.18
N ILE A 910 10.44 23.36 -23.99
CA ILE A 910 10.93 22.25 -24.83
C ILE A 910 10.48 22.44 -26.29
N LEU A 911 9.18 22.68 -26.52
CA LEU A 911 8.64 22.87 -27.87
C LEU A 911 9.26 24.09 -28.57
N ARG A 912 9.41 25.22 -27.87
CA ARG A 912 10.07 26.42 -28.41
C ARG A 912 11.55 26.19 -28.73
N SER A 913 12.28 25.47 -27.87
CA SER A 913 13.68 25.09 -28.14
C SER A 913 13.81 24.13 -29.33
N SER A 914 12.86 23.20 -29.45
CA SER A 914 12.85 22.18 -30.51
C SER A 914 12.69 22.77 -31.92
N ALA A 915 11.97 23.89 -32.05
CA ALA A 915 11.80 24.58 -33.33
C ALA A 915 13.12 25.02 -33.99
N ARG A 916 14.22 25.07 -33.23
CA ARG A 916 15.57 25.39 -33.73
C ARG A 916 16.44 24.17 -34.03
N HIS A 917 16.07 22.98 -33.55
CA HIS A 917 16.96 21.79 -33.53
C HIS A 917 16.35 20.52 -34.16
N VAL A 918 15.03 20.49 -34.39
CA VAL A 918 14.34 19.30 -34.91
C VAL A 918 14.15 19.40 -36.41
N TYR A 919 14.66 18.41 -37.14
CA TYR A 919 14.46 18.27 -38.57
C TYR A 919 13.11 17.59 -38.85
N TYR A 920 12.19 18.31 -39.49
CA TYR A 920 10.91 17.76 -39.97
C TYR A 920 10.99 17.52 -41.48
N GLU A 921 11.08 16.25 -41.88
CA GLU A 921 11.11 15.84 -43.28
C GLU A 921 9.87 16.31 -44.06
N ALA A 922 8.71 16.41 -43.37
CA ALA A 922 7.43 16.78 -43.98
C ALA A 922 7.17 18.30 -44.14
N LEU A 923 7.99 19.18 -43.54
CA LEU A 923 7.72 20.63 -43.48
C LEU A 923 8.54 21.48 -44.48
N ARG A 924 9.38 20.86 -45.32
CA ARG A 924 9.97 21.51 -46.50
C ARG A 924 9.33 20.93 -47.76
N LYS A 925 8.37 21.67 -48.32
CA LYS A 925 8.09 21.62 -49.75
C LYS A 925 9.02 22.57 -50.48
#